data_AF-A0A9Q1B9K4-F1
#
_entry.id   AF-A0A9Q1B9K4-F1
#
_cell.length_a   1.000
_cell.length_b   1.000
_cell.length_c   1.000
_cell.angle_alpha   90.00
_cell.angle_beta   90.00
_cell.angle_gamma   90.00
#
_symmetry.space_group_name_H-M   'P 1'
#
loop_
_entity.id
_entity.type
_entity.pdbx_description
1 polymer ?
#
loop_
_entity_poly.entity_id
_entity_poly.type
_entity_poly.pdbx_seq_one_letter_code
_entity_poly.pdbx_strand_id
1 'polypeptide(L)'
;MDQKRPYRTMLKLSKEYGPVFSLQMGLQKMVVLTGYETIKEALVNQADAFAERPLIPIFEAFAKGFGILFSHGENWKAMRRFALATLRDYGMGKRSIEDKIVEECNVLIKKFKSYEGKPFETTMIMNAAVANIIVSILLGKRFEYEDPTIQRLLQLVNENVRLFGSPSVMLCNMFPALGLLFGARKTVLNNRDEIHAFITATFINHLKDLDKNDQRSFIDTFLIQQQKLSKKYGPIFSLQMGLRKMVVLTGYETVKEALVDQADAFAERPIVPMFEEFSNGLGISFSHGENWKVMRRFALATLRDYGMGKRAIEDKAVEECNVLIKKIGSYEGKPLNTTADINVAIANIMLSIMLGKRFEYDDPTIPRLLHLINENLRLIGTPSVMLFNSFPSLGFLSGARKTLLNNRDELHSFVRATLTNCQNDLDKNNPKNFIDAFLIRQQELFEMVGLALCKYKSASKCLGERSILVKGGLEIIDEVFVQKYGPVFSLHLGLQKIVVLTGYETVKEALVDQADAFAERPYIPLFEEFTKGFGIVRAHGENWKVMRRFTLATLRDYGMGKRSIEDKIVEECVTLVKKFESFERKPFETTQVMNAAVANIIVSILLGKRFEYENLTFQQLLQLVDKIVLLFATPSAMVIEQTFLET
;
A
#
# COMPACT_ATOMS: atom_id res chain seq x y z
N MET A 1 29.67 26.75 -7.38
CA MET A 1 30.28 25.55 -8.00
C MET A 1 30.29 25.74 -9.52
N ASP A 2 31.40 25.43 -10.21
CA ASP A 2 31.40 25.35 -11.68
C ASP A 2 30.45 24.22 -12.11
N GLN A 3 29.29 24.59 -12.68
CA GLN A 3 28.24 23.65 -13.04
C GLN A 3 28.61 22.76 -14.22
N LYS A 4 29.54 23.18 -15.09
CA LYS A 4 29.98 22.39 -16.25
C LYS A 4 31.13 21.46 -15.89
N ARG A 5 31.94 21.83 -14.90
CA ARG A 5 33.12 21.05 -14.47
C ARG A 5 33.19 20.98 -12.93
N PRO A 6 32.23 20.31 -12.27
CA PRO A 6 32.16 20.27 -10.81
C PRO A 6 33.41 19.69 -10.16
N TYR A 7 34.05 18.70 -10.81
CA TYR A 7 35.30 18.09 -10.34
C TYR A 7 36.43 19.12 -10.12
N ARG A 8 36.50 20.20 -10.92
CA ARG A 8 37.51 21.26 -10.74
C ARG A 8 37.27 22.07 -9.48
N THR A 9 36.01 22.28 -9.13
CA THR A 9 35.65 22.96 -7.88
C THR A 9 36.03 22.06 -6.69
N MET A 10 35.72 20.76 -6.77
CA MET A 10 36.10 19.80 -5.73
C MET A 10 37.62 19.73 -5.51
N LEU A 11 38.41 19.75 -6.58
CA LEU A 11 39.88 19.77 -6.49
C LEU A 11 40.46 21.09 -5.94
N LYS A 12 39.74 22.21 -6.08
CA LYS A 12 40.15 23.47 -5.44
C LYS A 12 39.85 23.42 -3.95
N LEU A 13 38.66 22.96 -3.58
CA LEU A 13 38.25 22.81 -2.18
C LEU A 13 39.13 21.80 -1.45
N SER A 14 39.58 20.73 -2.10
CA SER A 14 40.50 19.78 -1.46
C SER A 14 41.87 20.37 -1.12
N LYS A 15 42.31 21.41 -1.82
CA LYS A 15 43.54 22.14 -1.49
C LYS A 15 43.38 23.02 -0.25
N GLU A 16 42.16 23.46 0.03
CA GLU A 16 41.85 24.36 1.15
C GLU A 16 41.44 23.57 2.41
N TYR A 17 40.57 22.58 2.26
CA TYR A 17 39.98 21.81 3.36
C TYR A 17 40.63 20.43 3.58
N GLY A 18 41.59 20.06 2.73
CA GLY A 18 42.27 18.78 2.79
C GLY A 18 41.59 17.66 1.98
N PRO A 19 42.14 16.43 2.03
CA PRO A 19 41.74 15.34 1.14
C PRO A 19 40.35 14.76 1.45
N VAL A 20 39.82 14.98 2.65
CA VAL A 20 38.47 14.59 3.10
C VAL A 20 37.75 15.85 3.59
N PHE A 21 36.65 16.20 2.94
CA PHE A 21 35.84 17.35 3.35
C PHE A 21 34.36 17.10 3.09
N SER A 22 33.49 17.78 3.84
CA SER A 22 32.04 17.66 3.67
C SER A 22 31.45 18.87 2.98
N LEU A 23 30.45 18.64 2.13
CA LEU A 23 29.65 19.65 1.45
C LEU A 23 28.18 19.46 1.78
N GLN A 24 27.49 20.56 2.07
CA GLN A 24 26.03 20.56 2.15
C GLN A 24 25.45 20.82 0.75
N MET A 25 24.76 19.83 0.20
CA MET A 25 24.25 19.82 -1.16
C MET A 25 22.73 19.76 -1.12
N GLY A 26 22.12 20.95 -1.00
CA GLY A 26 20.70 21.08 -0.71
C GLY A 26 20.41 20.53 0.68
N LEU A 27 19.49 19.57 0.78
CA LEU A 27 19.15 18.92 2.06
C LEU A 27 20.11 17.78 2.44
N GLN A 28 21.02 17.36 1.56
CA GLN A 28 21.91 16.22 1.79
C GLN A 28 23.34 16.66 2.11
N LYS A 29 23.93 16.05 3.13
CA LYS A 29 25.36 16.17 3.42
C LYS A 29 26.13 15.14 2.60
N MET A 30 27.10 15.60 1.81
CA MET A 30 28.02 14.75 1.03
C MET A 30 29.43 14.85 1.59
N VAL A 31 30.16 13.74 1.61
CA VAL A 31 31.60 13.71 1.90
C VAL A 31 32.35 13.48 0.60
N VAL A 32 33.34 14.33 0.33
CA VAL A 32 34.18 14.24 -0.86
C VAL A 32 35.54 13.70 -0.45
N LEU A 33 35.99 12.65 -1.13
CA LEU A 33 37.29 12.03 -0.97
C LEU A 33 38.16 12.38 -2.18
N THR A 34 39.38 12.82 -1.93
CA THR A 34 40.32 13.21 -2.99
C THR A 34 41.72 12.70 -2.68
N GLY A 35 42.49 12.41 -3.74
CA GLY A 35 43.84 11.85 -3.61
C GLY A 35 43.85 10.33 -3.50
N TYR A 36 44.92 9.71 -4.01
CA TYR A 36 45.03 8.26 -4.12
C TYR A 36 44.93 7.55 -2.77
N GLU A 37 45.70 7.99 -1.77
CA GLU A 37 45.75 7.32 -0.45
C GLU A 37 44.38 7.31 0.23
N THR A 38 43.67 8.43 0.23
CA THR A 38 42.33 8.55 0.83
C THR A 38 41.30 7.69 0.10
N ILE A 39 41.35 7.66 -1.24
CA ILE A 39 40.43 6.82 -2.03
C ILE A 39 40.73 5.33 -1.81
N LYS A 40 42.00 4.95 -1.76
CA LYS A 40 42.43 3.57 -1.47
C LYS A 40 42.00 3.14 -0.07
N GLU A 41 42.20 4.00 0.93
CA GLU A 41 41.78 3.71 2.30
C GLU A 41 40.27 3.46 2.38
N ALA A 42 39.45 4.34 1.79
CA ALA A 42 38.00 4.20 1.82
C ALA A 42 37.47 3.03 0.98
N LEU A 43 37.90 2.91 -0.28
CA LEU A 43 37.29 1.97 -1.24
C LEU A 43 37.93 0.58 -1.28
N VAL A 44 39.12 0.41 -0.69
CA VAL A 44 39.83 -0.88 -0.65
C VAL A 44 40.00 -1.36 0.78
N ASN A 45 40.64 -0.57 1.64
CA ASN A 45 40.96 -1.01 3.01
C ASN A 45 39.70 -1.05 3.89
N GLN A 46 38.74 -0.15 3.65
CA GLN A 46 37.45 -0.07 4.34
C GLN A 46 36.27 -0.37 3.40
N ALA A 47 36.49 -1.24 2.41
CA ALA A 47 35.52 -1.48 1.33
C ALA A 47 34.11 -1.81 1.82
N ASP A 48 33.96 -2.54 2.94
CA ASP A 48 32.64 -2.89 3.49
C ASP A 48 31.86 -1.66 4.00
N ALA A 49 32.55 -0.69 4.61
CA ALA A 49 31.93 0.54 5.13
C ALA A 49 31.50 1.49 3.99
N PHE A 50 32.16 1.43 2.82
CA PHE A 50 31.89 2.26 1.66
C PHE A 50 31.22 1.49 0.50
N ALA A 51 30.79 0.24 0.72
CA ALA A 51 30.21 -0.61 -0.31
C ALA A 51 28.82 -0.16 -0.76
N GLU A 52 28.09 0.55 0.10
CA GLU A 52 26.70 0.94 -0.15
C GLU A 52 26.58 1.98 -1.28
N ARG A 53 25.34 2.17 -1.76
CA ARG A 53 25.00 3.16 -2.77
C ARG A 53 24.07 4.20 -2.14
N PRO A 54 24.34 5.50 -2.33
CA PRO A 54 23.46 6.53 -1.81
C PRO A 54 22.10 6.48 -2.51
N LEU A 55 21.03 6.69 -1.75
CA LEU A 55 19.67 6.86 -2.27
C LEU A 55 19.56 8.20 -2.99
N ILE A 56 19.81 8.20 -4.30
CA ILE A 56 19.73 9.39 -5.15
C ILE A 56 18.34 9.41 -5.82
N PRO A 57 17.51 10.45 -5.61
CA PRO A 57 16.12 10.49 -6.05
C PRO A 57 15.89 10.16 -7.53
N ILE A 58 16.72 10.67 -8.45
CA ILE A 58 16.56 10.36 -9.89
C ILE A 58 16.89 8.91 -10.20
N PHE A 59 17.88 8.31 -9.53
CA PHE A 59 18.24 6.91 -9.72
C PHE A 59 17.19 5.97 -9.11
N GLU A 60 16.60 6.33 -7.97
CA GLU A 60 15.45 5.61 -7.42
C GLU A 60 14.24 5.66 -8.35
N ALA A 61 13.93 6.82 -8.94
CA ALA A 61 12.85 6.92 -9.91
C ALA A 61 13.11 6.08 -11.19
N PHE A 62 14.37 6.03 -11.63
CA PHE A 62 14.80 5.29 -12.81
C PHE A 62 14.85 3.77 -12.58
N ALA A 63 15.55 3.31 -11.54
CA ALA A 63 15.85 1.90 -11.29
C ALA A 63 14.90 1.24 -10.27
N LYS A 64 14.15 2.01 -9.47
CA LYS A 64 13.25 1.53 -8.41
C LYS A 64 13.96 0.59 -7.40
N GLY A 65 15.24 0.83 -7.12
CA GLY A 65 16.06 -0.03 -6.25
C GLY A 65 16.45 -1.40 -6.84
N PHE A 66 16.18 -1.66 -8.13
CA PHE A 66 16.52 -2.90 -8.82
C PHE A 66 17.76 -2.76 -9.72
N GLY A 67 18.30 -3.89 -10.17
CA GLY A 67 19.48 -3.95 -11.05
C GLY A 67 20.79 -4.11 -10.29
N ILE A 68 21.89 -3.62 -10.86
CA ILE A 68 23.25 -3.73 -10.29
C ILE A 68 23.88 -2.36 -10.03
N LEU A 69 23.64 -1.37 -10.89
CA LEU A 69 24.33 -0.08 -10.83
C LEU A 69 23.81 0.82 -9.69
N PHE A 70 22.49 0.78 -9.46
CA PHE A 70 21.76 1.67 -8.53
C PHE A 70 20.97 0.89 -7.47
N SER A 71 21.22 -0.40 -7.31
CA SER A 71 20.60 -1.21 -6.25
C SER A 71 21.50 -1.28 -5.02
N HIS A 72 20.90 -1.66 -3.90
CA HIS A 72 21.53 -1.64 -2.57
C HIS A 72 21.32 -2.97 -1.85
N GLY A 73 22.09 -3.19 -0.77
CA GLY A 73 21.90 -4.32 0.13
C GLY A 73 21.99 -5.69 -0.56
N GLU A 74 21.11 -6.62 -0.15
CA GLU A 74 21.11 -8.00 -0.65
C GLU A 74 20.75 -8.12 -2.13
N ASN A 75 19.90 -7.22 -2.65
CA ASN A 75 19.54 -7.20 -4.08
C ASN A 75 20.79 -6.96 -4.94
N TRP A 76 21.62 -5.98 -4.55
CA TRP A 76 22.89 -5.71 -5.21
C TRP A 76 23.86 -6.89 -5.12
N LYS A 77 24.05 -7.47 -3.92
CA LYS A 77 24.97 -8.60 -3.72
C LYS A 77 24.56 -9.82 -4.54
N ALA A 78 23.26 -10.13 -4.60
CA ALA A 78 22.75 -11.25 -5.38
C ALA A 78 22.96 -11.03 -6.89
N MET A 79 22.55 -9.86 -7.41
CA MET A 79 22.63 -9.56 -8.84
C MET A 79 24.06 -9.38 -9.32
N ARG A 80 24.94 -8.79 -8.51
CA ARG A 80 26.37 -8.71 -8.81
C ARG A 80 27.02 -10.09 -8.89
N ARG A 81 26.77 -10.98 -7.91
CA ARG A 81 27.32 -12.34 -7.92
C ARG A 81 26.84 -13.13 -9.13
N PHE A 82 25.55 -13.09 -9.41
CA PHE A 82 24.97 -13.72 -10.59
C PHE A 82 25.61 -13.19 -11.89
N ALA A 83 25.63 -11.87 -12.08
CA ALA A 83 26.15 -11.28 -13.31
C ALA A 83 27.63 -11.58 -13.53
N LEU A 84 28.47 -11.51 -12.50
CA LEU A 84 29.89 -11.84 -12.61
C LEU A 84 30.13 -13.32 -12.95
N ALA A 85 29.37 -14.23 -12.33
CA ALA A 85 29.45 -15.65 -12.64
C ALA A 85 29.06 -15.91 -14.10
N THR A 86 27.89 -15.39 -14.52
CA THR A 86 27.39 -15.56 -15.88
C THR A 86 28.31 -14.92 -16.92
N LEU A 87 28.81 -13.70 -16.71
CA LEU A 87 29.75 -13.06 -17.64
C LEU A 87 31.04 -13.86 -17.81
N ARG A 88 31.56 -14.47 -16.73
CA ARG A 88 32.73 -15.36 -16.80
C ARG A 88 32.44 -16.64 -17.58
N ASP A 89 31.23 -17.16 -17.49
CA ASP A 89 30.79 -18.33 -18.26
C ASP A 89 30.70 -17.99 -19.76
N TYR A 90 30.23 -16.78 -20.11
CA TYR A 90 30.24 -16.25 -21.48
C TYR A 90 31.58 -15.69 -21.98
N GLY A 91 32.67 -15.95 -21.25
CA GLY A 91 34.01 -15.69 -21.75
C GLY A 91 34.66 -14.39 -21.29
N MET A 92 34.03 -13.61 -20.40
CA MET A 92 34.70 -12.45 -19.79
C MET A 92 35.96 -12.92 -19.05
N GLY A 93 37.12 -12.45 -19.51
CA GLY A 93 38.43 -12.89 -19.00
C GLY A 93 38.96 -14.21 -19.58
N LYS A 94 38.36 -14.74 -20.67
CA LYS A 94 38.79 -15.92 -21.43
C LYS A 94 38.98 -15.55 -22.91
N ARG A 95 39.68 -16.39 -23.68
CA ARG A 95 39.88 -16.18 -25.14
C ARG A 95 38.57 -16.13 -25.94
N SER A 96 37.50 -16.78 -25.51
CA SER A 96 36.24 -16.81 -26.28
C SER A 96 35.57 -15.45 -26.45
N ILE A 97 35.86 -14.45 -25.61
CA ILE A 97 35.40 -13.07 -25.84
C ILE A 97 36.26 -12.34 -26.88
N GLU A 98 37.53 -12.73 -27.01
CA GLU A 98 38.46 -12.17 -27.99
C GLU A 98 37.92 -12.39 -29.41
N ASP A 99 37.40 -13.58 -29.71
CA ASP A 99 36.82 -13.89 -31.02
C ASP A 99 35.66 -12.94 -31.38
N LYS A 100 34.77 -12.63 -30.43
CA LYS A 100 33.68 -11.65 -30.62
C LYS A 100 34.19 -10.23 -30.83
N ILE A 101 35.25 -9.85 -30.13
CA ILE A 101 35.89 -8.53 -30.30
C ILE A 101 36.54 -8.42 -31.68
N VAL A 102 37.28 -9.45 -32.09
CA VAL A 102 37.94 -9.53 -33.40
C VAL A 102 36.92 -9.51 -34.53
N GLU A 103 35.81 -10.25 -34.39
CA GLU A 103 34.69 -10.22 -35.33
C GLU A 103 34.16 -8.78 -35.50
N GLU A 104 33.86 -8.10 -34.40
CA GLU A 104 33.33 -6.74 -34.43
C GLU A 104 34.36 -5.74 -34.98
N CYS A 105 35.65 -5.89 -34.67
CA CYS A 105 36.73 -5.10 -35.27
C CYS A 105 36.78 -5.26 -36.79
N ASN A 106 36.61 -6.47 -37.31
CA ASN A 106 36.59 -6.71 -38.75
C ASN A 106 35.39 -6.04 -39.42
N VAL A 107 34.22 -6.06 -38.78
CA VAL A 107 33.02 -5.34 -39.25
C VAL A 107 33.28 -3.82 -39.26
N LEU A 108 33.84 -3.29 -38.18
CA LEU A 108 34.17 -1.87 -38.05
C LEU A 108 35.16 -1.41 -39.13
N ILE A 109 36.22 -2.19 -39.38
CA ILE A 109 37.20 -1.91 -40.44
C ILE A 109 36.52 -1.87 -41.82
N LYS A 110 35.63 -2.84 -42.11
CA LYS A 110 34.87 -2.85 -43.36
C LYS A 110 34.00 -1.60 -43.49
N LYS A 111 33.33 -1.20 -42.40
CA LYS A 111 32.50 0.01 -42.38
C LYS A 111 33.33 1.28 -42.63
N PHE A 112 34.51 1.40 -42.03
CA PHE A 112 35.37 2.56 -42.25
C PHE A 112 35.89 2.60 -43.70
N LYS A 113 36.23 1.45 -44.28
CA LYS A 113 36.65 1.35 -45.68
C LYS A 113 35.55 1.78 -46.66
N SER A 114 34.27 1.56 -46.35
CA SER A 114 33.16 1.95 -47.24
C SER A 114 32.99 3.46 -47.41
N TYR A 115 33.63 4.29 -46.58
CA TYR A 115 33.63 5.74 -46.75
C TYR A 115 34.67 6.24 -47.77
N GLU A 116 35.55 5.36 -48.27
CA GLU A 116 36.50 5.67 -49.36
C GLU A 116 37.36 6.93 -49.10
N GLY A 117 37.77 7.13 -47.84
CA GLY A 117 38.58 8.28 -47.43
C GLY A 117 37.80 9.59 -47.25
N LYS A 118 36.48 9.61 -47.47
CA LYS A 118 35.63 10.78 -47.20
C LYS A 118 35.45 10.98 -45.69
N PRO A 119 35.39 12.23 -45.20
CA PRO A 119 35.08 12.51 -43.80
C PRO A 119 33.70 11.97 -43.39
N PHE A 120 33.60 11.39 -42.19
CA PHE A 120 32.34 10.88 -41.63
C PHE A 120 32.28 11.01 -40.10
N GLU A 121 31.06 10.95 -39.55
CA GLU A 121 30.82 10.97 -38.10
C GLU A 121 31.11 9.57 -37.51
N THR A 122 32.02 9.48 -36.55
CA THR A 122 32.48 8.19 -36.01
C THR A 122 31.79 7.80 -34.70
N THR A 123 31.20 8.75 -33.97
CA THR A 123 30.70 8.53 -32.60
C THR A 123 29.64 7.43 -32.56
N MET A 124 28.63 7.50 -33.43
CA MET A 124 27.55 6.50 -33.42
C MET A 124 28.04 5.12 -33.86
N ILE A 125 28.93 5.05 -34.85
CA ILE A 125 29.50 3.80 -35.35
C ILE A 125 30.37 3.13 -34.28
N MET A 126 31.24 3.90 -33.62
CA MET A 126 32.08 3.40 -32.52
C MET A 126 31.24 2.94 -31.33
N ASN A 127 30.22 3.71 -30.94
CA ASN A 127 29.31 3.33 -29.87
C ASN A 127 28.54 2.05 -30.20
N ALA A 128 28.10 1.88 -31.46
CA ALA A 128 27.41 0.68 -31.92
C ALA A 128 28.35 -0.54 -31.93
N ALA A 129 29.60 -0.39 -32.35
CA ALA A 129 30.59 -1.46 -32.30
C ALA A 129 30.83 -1.94 -30.85
N VAL A 130 31.06 -1.02 -29.91
CA VAL A 130 31.24 -1.37 -28.50
C VAL A 130 29.98 -1.99 -27.91
N ALA A 131 28.81 -1.43 -28.24
CA ALA A 131 27.54 -1.96 -27.77
C ALA A 131 27.26 -3.36 -28.34
N ASN A 132 27.61 -3.64 -29.59
CA ASN A 132 27.42 -4.95 -30.21
C ASN A 132 28.19 -6.06 -29.49
N ILE A 133 29.39 -5.78 -28.99
CA ILE A 133 30.12 -6.76 -28.16
C ILE A 133 29.28 -7.14 -26.94
N ILE A 134 28.75 -6.16 -26.23
CA ILE A 134 27.91 -6.35 -25.02
C ILE A 134 26.59 -7.04 -25.40
N VAL A 135 25.90 -6.53 -26.42
CA VAL A 135 24.60 -7.02 -26.88
C VAL A 135 24.70 -8.45 -27.40
N SER A 136 25.81 -8.83 -28.04
CA SER A 136 26.04 -10.21 -28.48
C SER A 136 26.18 -11.19 -27.30
N ILE A 137 26.64 -10.74 -26.15
CA ILE A 137 26.68 -11.54 -24.90
C ILE A 137 25.28 -11.58 -24.28
N LEU A 138 24.59 -10.44 -24.27
CA LEU A 138 23.29 -10.30 -23.62
C LEU A 138 22.17 -11.02 -24.36
N LEU A 139 22.15 -10.93 -25.69
CA LEU A 139 21.06 -11.39 -26.57
C LEU A 139 21.47 -12.55 -27.48
N GLY A 140 22.76 -12.89 -27.54
CA GLY A 140 23.26 -13.90 -28.48
C GLY A 140 23.32 -13.44 -29.95
N LYS A 141 23.08 -12.15 -30.25
CA LYS A 141 23.10 -11.60 -31.62
C LYS A 141 23.71 -10.19 -31.69
N ARG A 142 24.18 -9.80 -32.87
CA ARG A 142 24.62 -8.43 -33.19
C ARG A 142 23.54 -7.68 -33.99
N PHE A 143 23.60 -6.35 -33.96
CA PHE A 143 22.83 -5.49 -34.83
C PHE A 143 23.74 -4.87 -35.89
N GLU A 144 23.18 -4.54 -37.06
CA GLU A 144 23.88 -3.68 -38.01
C GLU A 144 23.98 -2.26 -37.46
N TYR A 145 25.02 -1.50 -37.84
CA TYR A 145 25.23 -0.14 -37.33
C TYR A 145 24.12 0.84 -37.74
N GLU A 146 23.47 0.56 -38.86
CA GLU A 146 22.33 1.31 -39.38
C GLU A 146 20.99 0.82 -38.85
N ASP A 147 20.96 -0.25 -38.04
CA ASP A 147 19.71 -0.76 -37.48
C ASP A 147 19.07 0.31 -36.59
N PRO A 148 17.81 0.72 -36.87
CA PRO A 148 17.16 1.80 -36.15
C PRO A 148 16.98 1.47 -34.66
N THR A 149 16.89 0.19 -34.30
CA THR A 149 16.72 -0.28 -32.92
C THR A 149 17.96 0.01 -32.09
N ILE A 150 19.15 -0.40 -32.56
CA ILE A 150 20.39 -0.16 -31.80
C ILE A 150 20.74 1.33 -31.79
N GLN A 151 20.49 2.06 -32.89
CA GLN A 151 20.70 3.50 -32.93
C GLN A 151 19.80 4.23 -31.91
N ARG A 152 18.52 3.85 -31.83
CA ARG A 152 17.60 4.43 -30.86
C ARG A 152 18.00 4.13 -29.43
N LEU A 153 18.38 2.89 -29.12
CA LEU A 153 18.87 2.52 -27.79
C LEU A 153 20.12 3.32 -27.39
N LEU A 154 21.08 3.47 -28.30
CA LEU A 154 22.29 4.27 -28.06
C LEU A 154 21.96 5.74 -27.83
N GLN A 155 21.01 6.31 -28.57
CA GLN A 155 20.54 7.68 -28.35
C GLN A 155 19.94 7.84 -26.95
N LEU A 156 19.06 6.93 -26.53
CA LEU A 156 18.43 6.96 -25.20
C LEU A 156 19.46 6.85 -24.08
N VAL A 157 20.44 5.94 -24.23
CA VAL A 157 21.54 5.78 -23.26
C VAL A 157 22.40 7.04 -23.18
N ASN A 158 22.82 7.58 -24.33
CA ASN A 158 23.64 8.79 -24.40
C ASN A 158 22.91 10.01 -23.82
N GLU A 159 21.61 10.15 -24.10
CA GLU A 159 20.78 11.21 -23.55
C GLU A 159 20.66 11.08 -22.02
N ASN A 160 20.40 9.87 -21.51
CA ASN A 160 20.32 9.63 -20.07
C ASN A 160 21.64 9.93 -19.36
N VAL A 161 22.79 9.54 -19.92
CA VAL A 161 24.11 9.88 -19.35
C VAL A 161 24.32 11.39 -19.29
N ARG A 162 23.96 12.12 -20.35
CA ARG A 162 24.02 13.60 -20.37
C ARG A 162 23.06 14.23 -19.35
N LEU A 163 21.84 13.71 -19.24
CA LEU A 163 20.83 14.21 -18.32
C LEU A 163 21.23 13.96 -16.86
N PHE A 164 21.75 12.78 -16.52
CA PHE A 164 22.21 12.49 -15.16
C PHE A 164 23.34 13.42 -14.69
N GLY A 165 24.19 13.87 -15.61
CA GLY A 165 25.23 14.87 -15.34
C GLY A 165 24.77 16.33 -15.44
N SER A 166 23.50 16.59 -15.77
CA SER A 166 23.01 17.94 -16.03
C SER A 166 22.72 18.72 -14.73
N PRO A 167 22.90 20.05 -14.72
CA PRO A 167 22.56 20.88 -13.57
C PRO A 167 21.09 20.78 -13.15
N SER A 168 20.16 20.54 -14.09
CA SER A 168 18.73 20.39 -13.80
C SER A 168 18.44 19.11 -13.01
N VAL A 169 19.02 17.98 -13.39
CA VAL A 169 18.89 16.73 -12.62
C VAL A 169 19.60 16.83 -11.27
N MET A 170 20.74 17.51 -11.22
CA MET A 170 21.42 17.80 -9.96
C MET A 170 20.53 18.58 -8.98
N LEU A 171 19.83 19.61 -9.46
CA LEU A 171 18.85 20.35 -8.66
C LEU A 171 17.65 19.49 -8.26
N CYS A 172 17.17 18.61 -9.14
CA CYS A 172 16.11 17.65 -8.81
C CYS A 172 16.53 16.68 -7.69
N ASN A 173 17.81 16.30 -7.65
CA ASN A 173 18.34 15.44 -6.58
C ASN A 173 18.50 16.22 -5.26
N MET A 174 18.97 17.46 -5.30
CA MET A 174 19.14 18.32 -4.12
C MET A 174 17.79 18.72 -3.49
N PHE A 175 16.78 18.95 -4.34
CA PHE A 175 15.44 19.39 -3.95
C PHE A 175 14.37 18.59 -4.71
N PRO A 176 14.04 17.36 -4.26
CA PRO A 176 13.11 16.47 -4.96
C PRO A 176 11.73 17.08 -5.24
N ALA A 177 11.26 17.95 -4.34
CA ALA A 177 10.00 18.69 -4.47
C ALA A 177 9.99 19.62 -5.70
N LEU A 178 11.13 20.22 -6.07
CA LEU A 178 11.26 21.06 -7.26
C LEU A 178 11.39 20.24 -8.54
N GLY A 179 11.55 18.92 -8.44
CA GLY A 179 11.76 18.04 -9.59
C GLY A 179 10.57 17.93 -10.55
N LEU A 180 9.39 18.43 -10.17
CA LEU A 180 8.21 18.54 -11.05
C LEU A 180 8.31 19.72 -12.03
N LEU A 181 9.15 20.71 -11.74
CA LEU A 181 9.29 21.94 -12.54
C LEU A 181 10.27 21.79 -13.70
N PHE A 182 11.12 20.76 -13.68
CA PHE A 182 12.18 20.59 -14.68
C PHE A 182 11.87 19.45 -15.64
N GLY A 183 11.81 19.76 -16.95
CA GLY A 183 11.53 18.79 -18.01
C GLY A 183 12.50 17.60 -18.07
N ALA A 184 13.73 17.77 -17.56
CA ALA A 184 14.76 16.73 -17.55
C ALA A 184 14.33 15.44 -16.83
N ARG A 185 13.59 15.55 -15.71
CA ARG A 185 13.07 14.38 -14.99
C ARG A 185 12.07 13.60 -15.85
N LYS A 186 11.18 14.31 -16.55
CA LYS A 186 10.20 13.71 -17.46
C LYS A 186 10.89 12.99 -18.61
N THR A 187 11.91 13.61 -19.22
CA THR A 187 12.69 12.98 -20.30
C THR A 187 13.38 11.71 -19.83
N VAL A 188 14.06 11.72 -18.67
CA VAL A 188 14.69 10.52 -18.10
C VAL A 188 13.69 9.37 -17.91
N LEU A 189 12.49 9.68 -17.41
CA LEU A 189 11.45 8.68 -17.18
C LEU A 189 10.85 8.15 -18.49
N ASN A 190 10.62 9.01 -19.49
CA ASN A 190 10.18 8.57 -20.81
C ASN A 190 11.21 7.66 -21.48
N ASN A 191 12.50 8.04 -21.42
CA ASN A 191 13.60 7.24 -21.96
C ASN A 191 13.69 5.88 -21.27
N ARG A 192 13.48 5.86 -19.95
CA ARG A 192 13.42 4.62 -19.17
C ARG A 192 12.27 3.73 -19.65
N ASP A 193 11.08 4.27 -19.84
CA ASP A 193 9.91 3.48 -20.25
C ASP A 193 10.13 2.87 -21.64
N GLU A 194 10.75 3.61 -22.57
CA GLU A 194 11.10 3.11 -23.91
C GLU A 194 12.16 1.98 -23.86
N ILE A 195 13.24 2.17 -23.09
CA ILE A 195 14.25 1.11 -22.85
C ILE A 195 13.58 -0.12 -22.23
N HIS A 196 12.70 0.08 -21.25
CA HIS A 196 12.02 -1.01 -20.55
C HIS A 196 11.09 -1.78 -21.50
N ALA A 197 10.38 -1.10 -22.40
CA ALA A 197 9.55 -1.74 -23.41
C ALA A 197 10.39 -2.64 -24.33
N PHE A 198 11.54 -2.15 -24.81
CA PHE A 198 12.47 -2.94 -25.62
C PHE A 198 12.98 -4.18 -24.87
N ILE A 199 13.43 -4.01 -23.62
CA ILE A 199 13.91 -5.13 -22.79
C ILE A 199 12.78 -6.14 -22.57
N THR A 200 11.57 -5.69 -22.26
CA THR A 200 10.41 -6.55 -22.01
C THR A 200 10.07 -7.39 -23.25
N ALA A 201 10.00 -6.77 -24.42
CA ALA A 201 9.75 -7.47 -25.68
C ALA A 201 10.85 -8.51 -25.97
N THR A 202 12.11 -8.17 -25.69
CA THR A 202 13.25 -9.07 -25.86
C THR A 202 13.16 -10.27 -24.92
N PHE A 203 12.86 -10.06 -23.64
CA PHE A 203 12.65 -11.14 -22.66
C PHE A 203 11.51 -12.07 -23.05
N ILE A 204 10.38 -11.52 -23.55
CA ILE A 204 9.25 -12.32 -24.02
C ILE A 204 9.65 -13.22 -25.19
N ASN A 205 10.42 -12.70 -26.15
CA ASN A 205 10.89 -13.50 -27.29
C ASN A 205 11.85 -14.60 -26.84
N HIS A 206 12.83 -14.29 -25.99
CA HIS A 206 13.74 -15.29 -25.43
C HIS A 206 13.01 -16.37 -24.62
N LEU A 207 11.92 -16.01 -23.90
CA LEU A 207 11.14 -16.97 -23.14
C LEU A 207 10.40 -17.98 -24.03
N LYS A 208 9.94 -17.56 -25.22
CA LYS A 208 9.26 -18.45 -26.18
C LYS A 208 10.20 -19.50 -26.74
N ASP A 209 11.44 -19.12 -27.02
CA ASP A 209 12.45 -19.96 -27.66
C ASP A 209 13.48 -20.54 -26.66
N LEU A 210 13.15 -20.50 -25.35
CA LEU A 210 14.07 -20.89 -24.29
C LEU A 210 14.32 -22.40 -24.29
N ASP A 211 15.52 -22.79 -24.72
CA ASP A 211 16.03 -24.16 -24.55
C ASP A 211 16.90 -24.22 -23.28
N LYS A 212 16.58 -25.16 -22.38
CA LYS A 212 17.32 -25.38 -21.13
C LYS A 212 18.68 -26.03 -21.35
N ASN A 213 18.84 -26.72 -22.47
CA ASN A 213 20.05 -27.45 -22.85
C ASN A 213 20.99 -26.60 -23.72
N ASP A 214 20.50 -25.51 -24.31
CA ASP A 214 21.27 -24.60 -25.16
C ASP A 214 21.11 -23.13 -24.71
N GLN A 215 21.96 -22.71 -23.78
CA GLN A 215 21.97 -21.36 -23.20
C GLN A 215 22.76 -20.40 -24.09
N ARG A 216 22.06 -19.73 -24.99
CA ARG A 216 22.67 -18.90 -26.04
C ARG A 216 23.00 -17.48 -25.59
N SER A 217 22.46 -17.04 -24.45
CA SER A 217 22.62 -15.67 -23.98
C SER A 217 22.54 -15.49 -22.44
N PHE A 218 23.02 -14.33 -21.97
CA PHE A 218 22.88 -13.93 -20.56
C PHE A 218 21.40 -13.96 -20.10
N ILE A 219 20.47 -13.55 -20.97
CA ILE A 219 19.03 -13.54 -20.69
C ILE A 219 18.52 -14.97 -20.46
N ASP A 220 18.90 -15.93 -21.29
CA ASP A 220 18.47 -17.34 -21.14
C ASP A 220 18.94 -17.91 -19.80
N THR A 221 20.19 -17.63 -19.44
CA THR A 221 20.78 -18.05 -18.16
C THR A 221 20.01 -17.43 -16.97
N PHE A 222 19.64 -16.15 -17.09
CA PHE A 222 18.85 -15.46 -16.07
C PHE A 222 17.44 -16.06 -15.92
N LEU A 223 16.75 -16.32 -17.04
CA LEU A 223 15.41 -16.94 -17.05
C LEU A 223 15.46 -18.35 -16.45
N ILE A 224 16.48 -19.14 -16.76
CA ILE A 224 16.66 -20.48 -16.18
C ILE A 224 16.93 -20.41 -14.68
N GLN A 225 17.77 -19.46 -14.23
CA GLN A 225 17.99 -19.29 -12.79
C GLN A 225 16.73 -18.84 -12.05
N GLN A 226 15.93 -17.97 -12.65
CA GLN A 226 14.61 -17.61 -12.11
C GLN A 226 13.70 -18.85 -11.97
N GLN A 227 13.66 -19.72 -12.99
CA GLN A 227 12.92 -20.99 -12.92
C GLN A 227 13.49 -21.94 -11.86
N LYS A 228 14.81 -22.01 -11.69
CA LYS A 228 15.47 -22.83 -10.66
C LYS A 228 15.16 -22.34 -9.25
N LEU A 229 15.10 -21.03 -9.02
CA LEU A 229 14.69 -20.46 -7.74
C LEU A 229 13.23 -20.79 -7.42
N SER A 230 12.34 -20.70 -8.41
CA SER A 230 10.95 -21.16 -8.29
C SER A 230 10.87 -22.66 -7.94
N LYS A 231 11.71 -23.51 -8.55
CA LYS A 231 11.80 -24.93 -8.20
C LYS A 231 12.37 -25.19 -6.79
N LYS A 232 13.30 -24.35 -6.32
CA LYS A 232 14.00 -24.53 -5.03
C LYS A 232 13.17 -24.12 -3.82
N TYR A 233 12.39 -23.05 -3.93
CA TYR A 233 11.59 -22.51 -2.83
C TYR A 233 10.12 -22.92 -2.89
N GLY A 234 9.72 -23.64 -3.94
CA GLY A 234 8.35 -24.09 -4.14
C GLY A 234 7.44 -23.02 -4.74
N PRO A 235 6.18 -23.38 -5.06
CA PRO A 235 5.23 -22.46 -5.66
C PRO A 235 4.78 -21.33 -4.72
N ILE A 236 5.08 -21.44 -3.42
CA ILE A 236 4.79 -20.46 -2.39
C ILE A 236 6.11 -20.02 -1.76
N PHE A 237 6.49 -18.76 -1.89
CA PHE A 237 7.70 -18.24 -1.23
C PHE A 237 7.47 -16.83 -0.69
N SER A 238 8.14 -16.50 0.40
CA SER A 238 8.03 -15.16 0.99
C SER A 238 9.15 -14.24 0.52
N LEU A 239 8.80 -13.01 0.15
CA LEU A 239 9.72 -11.96 -0.24
C LEU A 239 9.61 -10.80 0.75
N GLN A 240 10.73 -10.40 1.34
CA GLN A 240 10.78 -9.28 2.27
C GLN A 240 10.83 -7.97 1.48
N MET A 241 9.75 -7.19 1.50
CA MET A 241 9.62 -5.89 0.85
C MET A 241 9.63 -4.79 1.91
N GLY A 242 10.82 -4.26 2.22
CA GLY A 242 11.00 -3.31 3.33
C GLY A 242 10.64 -3.94 4.68
N LEU A 243 9.75 -3.31 5.43
CA LEU A 243 9.28 -3.80 6.74
C LEU A 243 8.21 -4.90 6.63
N ARG A 244 7.68 -5.18 5.43
CA ARG A 244 6.59 -6.15 5.25
C ARG A 244 7.09 -7.40 4.54
N LYS A 245 6.70 -8.56 5.08
CA LYS A 245 6.92 -9.86 4.44
C LYS A 245 5.74 -10.13 3.51
N MET A 246 5.98 -10.15 2.20
CA MET A 246 4.99 -10.58 1.22
C MET A 246 5.10 -12.08 1.01
N VAL A 247 3.96 -12.75 0.77
CA VAL A 247 3.92 -14.13 0.30
C VAL A 247 3.57 -14.10 -1.18
N VAL A 248 4.41 -14.72 -2.00
CA VAL A 248 4.24 -14.83 -3.45
C VAL A 248 3.74 -16.24 -3.76
N LEU A 249 2.61 -16.32 -4.44
CA LEU A 249 2.03 -17.55 -4.96
C LEU A 249 2.31 -17.62 -6.47
N THR A 250 2.82 -18.75 -6.93
CA THR A 250 3.17 -18.97 -8.34
C THR A 250 2.60 -20.30 -8.82
N GLY A 251 2.07 -20.31 -10.04
CA GLY A 251 1.43 -21.48 -10.63
C GLY A 251 -0.09 -21.53 -10.41
N TYR A 252 -0.81 -22.09 -11.39
CA TYR A 252 -2.27 -22.11 -11.42
C TYR A 252 -2.86 -22.85 -10.22
N GLU A 253 -2.36 -24.05 -9.91
CA GLU A 253 -2.90 -24.89 -8.83
C GLU A 253 -2.80 -24.20 -7.47
N THR A 254 -1.65 -23.61 -7.16
CA THR A 254 -1.42 -22.89 -5.89
C THR A 254 -2.26 -21.62 -5.78
N VAL A 255 -2.43 -20.88 -6.87
CA VAL A 255 -3.30 -19.68 -6.89
C VAL A 255 -4.77 -20.09 -6.74
N LYS A 256 -5.20 -21.17 -7.42
CA LYS A 256 -6.56 -21.71 -7.29
C LYS A 256 -6.82 -22.21 -5.87
N GLU A 257 -5.89 -22.97 -5.30
CA GLU A 257 -6.05 -23.48 -3.94
C GLU A 257 -6.19 -22.32 -2.94
N ALA A 258 -5.32 -21.31 -3.01
CA ALA A 258 -5.36 -20.18 -2.07
C ALA A 258 -6.57 -19.25 -2.28
N LEU A 259 -6.90 -18.90 -3.53
CA LEU A 259 -7.90 -17.87 -3.83
C LEU A 259 -9.31 -18.41 -4.13
N VAL A 260 -9.45 -19.72 -4.36
CA VAL A 260 -10.73 -20.38 -4.69
C VAL A 260 -11.06 -21.43 -3.64
N ASP A 261 -10.21 -22.45 -3.49
CA ASP A 261 -10.54 -23.62 -2.65
C ASP A 261 -10.45 -23.28 -1.15
N GLN A 262 -9.52 -22.39 -0.77
CA GLN A 262 -9.33 -21.86 0.59
C GLN A 262 -9.63 -20.35 0.69
N ALA A 263 -10.52 -19.82 -0.15
CA ALA A 263 -10.78 -18.39 -0.25
C ALA A 263 -11.13 -17.71 1.09
N ASP A 264 -11.78 -18.44 2.02
CA ASP A 264 -12.12 -17.92 3.35
C ASP A 264 -10.89 -17.73 4.26
N ALA A 265 -9.86 -18.57 4.12
CA ALA A 265 -8.60 -18.46 4.88
C ALA A 265 -7.73 -17.29 4.39
N PHE A 266 -7.90 -16.88 3.13
CA PHE A 266 -7.21 -15.74 2.50
C PHE A 266 -8.14 -14.53 2.27
N ALA A 267 -9.29 -14.50 2.95
CA ALA A 267 -10.27 -13.41 2.84
C ALA A 267 -9.77 -12.09 3.44
N GLU A 268 -8.78 -12.16 4.32
CA GLU A 268 -8.14 -10.98 4.91
C GLU A 268 -7.16 -10.35 3.92
N ARG A 269 -7.33 -9.05 3.68
CA ARG A 269 -6.47 -8.24 2.83
C ARG A 269 -5.62 -7.34 3.70
N PRO A 270 -4.34 -7.11 3.36
CA PRO A 270 -3.55 -6.11 4.05
C PRO A 270 -4.20 -4.74 3.86
N ILE A 271 -4.34 -3.98 4.94
CA ILE A 271 -4.78 -2.58 4.85
C ILE A 271 -3.68 -1.80 4.14
N VAL A 272 -4.04 -1.28 2.97
CA VAL A 272 -3.19 -0.41 2.16
C VAL A 272 -3.71 1.01 2.35
N PRO A 273 -2.94 1.91 2.99
CA PRO A 273 -3.40 3.25 3.35
C PRO A 273 -4.09 4.03 2.23
N MET A 274 -3.54 4.00 1.01
CA MET A 274 -4.16 4.67 -0.14
C MET A 274 -5.48 4.03 -0.56
N PHE A 275 -5.62 2.71 -0.47
CA PHE A 275 -6.88 2.05 -0.80
C PHE A 275 -7.94 2.32 0.26
N GLU A 276 -7.54 2.29 1.52
CA GLU A 276 -8.41 2.62 2.64
C GLU A 276 -8.95 4.05 2.51
N GLU A 277 -8.08 5.01 2.22
CA GLU A 277 -8.47 6.41 2.02
C GLU A 277 -9.28 6.61 0.73
N PHE A 278 -9.00 5.85 -0.33
CA PHE A 278 -9.73 5.96 -1.59
C PHE A 278 -11.15 5.38 -1.49
N SER A 279 -11.33 4.25 -0.80
CA SER A 279 -12.63 3.55 -0.73
C SER A 279 -13.33 3.66 0.61
N ASN A 280 -12.74 4.32 1.60
CA ASN A 280 -13.18 4.32 3.00
C ASN A 280 -13.35 2.89 3.57
N GLY A 281 -12.51 1.95 3.14
CA GLY A 281 -12.62 0.53 3.52
C GLY A 281 -13.85 -0.19 2.95
N LEU A 282 -14.62 0.43 2.06
CA LEU A 282 -15.84 -0.12 1.47
C LEU A 282 -15.61 -0.74 0.09
N GLY A 283 -16.62 -1.46 -0.41
CA GLY A 283 -16.64 -2.04 -1.76
C GLY A 283 -16.20 -3.51 -1.80
N ILE A 284 -15.90 -4.03 -2.98
CA ILE A 284 -15.51 -5.45 -3.18
C ILE A 284 -14.00 -5.65 -3.39
N SER A 285 -13.30 -4.60 -3.82
CA SER A 285 -11.88 -4.66 -4.17
C SER A 285 -10.96 -4.45 -2.97
N PHE A 286 -11.35 -3.57 -2.06
CA PHE A 286 -10.47 -3.05 -1.00
C PHE A 286 -11.01 -3.25 0.42
N SER A 287 -12.26 -3.67 0.59
CA SER A 287 -12.79 -4.08 1.90
C SER A 287 -12.17 -5.41 2.36
N HIS A 288 -12.24 -5.66 3.66
CA HIS A 288 -11.70 -6.87 4.30
C HIS A 288 -12.71 -7.48 5.29
N GLY A 289 -12.43 -8.71 5.73
CA GLY A 289 -13.23 -9.38 6.76
C GLY A 289 -14.67 -9.68 6.33
N GLU A 290 -15.62 -9.53 7.26
CA GLU A 290 -17.03 -9.88 7.02
C GLU A 290 -17.69 -8.93 6.01
N ASN A 291 -17.31 -7.65 5.98
CA ASN A 291 -17.81 -6.69 5.01
C ASN A 291 -17.52 -7.14 3.58
N TRP A 292 -16.29 -7.62 3.32
CA TRP A 292 -15.93 -8.20 2.03
C TRP A 292 -16.71 -9.48 1.72
N LYS A 293 -16.84 -10.39 2.69
CA LYS A 293 -17.57 -11.67 2.52
C LYS A 293 -19.03 -11.42 2.15
N VAL A 294 -19.71 -10.53 2.86
CA VAL A 294 -21.11 -10.15 2.59
C VAL A 294 -21.22 -9.52 1.21
N MET A 295 -20.38 -8.52 0.91
CA MET A 295 -20.40 -7.82 -0.38
C MET A 295 -20.12 -8.75 -1.56
N ARG A 296 -19.17 -9.67 -1.41
CA ARG A 296 -18.82 -10.66 -2.43
C ARG A 296 -19.95 -11.66 -2.67
N ARG A 297 -20.54 -12.23 -1.59
CA ARG A 297 -21.66 -13.18 -1.71
C ARG A 297 -22.85 -12.53 -2.40
N PHE A 298 -23.19 -11.31 -2.00
CA PHE A 298 -24.23 -10.52 -2.65
C PHE A 298 -23.89 -10.30 -4.13
N ALA A 299 -22.72 -9.73 -4.44
CA ALA A 299 -22.36 -9.37 -5.80
C ALA A 299 -22.37 -10.57 -6.76
N LEU A 300 -21.84 -11.72 -6.34
CA LEU A 300 -21.84 -12.93 -7.16
C LEU A 300 -23.24 -13.52 -7.37
N ALA A 301 -24.07 -13.54 -6.32
CA ALA A 301 -25.46 -14.00 -6.44
C ALA A 301 -26.23 -13.12 -7.43
N THR A 302 -26.16 -11.80 -7.22
CA THR A 302 -26.81 -10.80 -8.07
C THR A 302 -26.31 -10.88 -9.52
N LEU A 303 -24.99 -10.88 -9.76
CA LEU A 303 -24.45 -10.97 -11.13
C LEU A 303 -24.88 -12.25 -11.84
N ARG A 304 -24.94 -13.39 -11.14
CA ARG A 304 -25.44 -14.66 -11.69
C ARG A 304 -26.92 -14.58 -12.06
N ASP A 305 -27.72 -13.88 -11.26
CA ASP A 305 -29.15 -13.70 -11.52
C ASP A 305 -29.37 -12.78 -12.75
N TYR A 306 -28.50 -11.77 -12.95
CA TYR A 306 -28.47 -10.88 -14.12
C TYR A 306 -27.69 -11.41 -15.33
N GLY A 307 -27.41 -12.71 -15.37
CA GLY A 307 -26.94 -13.39 -16.58
C GLY A 307 -25.44 -13.64 -16.65
N MET A 308 -24.66 -13.36 -15.61
CA MET A 308 -23.24 -13.73 -15.56
C MET A 308 -23.09 -15.25 -15.63
N GLY A 309 -22.57 -15.73 -16.77
CA GLY A 309 -22.49 -17.16 -17.12
C GLY A 309 -23.76 -17.75 -17.75
N LYS A 310 -24.70 -16.91 -18.23
CA LYS A 310 -25.94 -17.31 -18.93
C LYS A 310 -26.06 -16.59 -20.29
N ARG A 311 -26.98 -17.05 -21.15
CA ARG A 311 -27.25 -16.47 -22.49
C ARG A 311 -27.61 -14.97 -22.48
N ALA A 312 -28.20 -14.45 -21.40
CA ALA A 312 -28.59 -13.04 -21.34
C ALA A 312 -27.41 -12.05 -21.45
N ILE A 313 -26.19 -12.41 -21.02
CA ILE A 313 -25.00 -11.58 -21.28
C ILE A 313 -24.51 -11.73 -22.71
N GLU A 314 -24.65 -12.93 -23.29
CA GLU A 314 -24.30 -13.19 -24.68
C GLU A 314 -25.12 -12.28 -25.61
N ASP A 315 -26.43 -12.15 -25.36
CA ASP A 315 -27.31 -11.27 -26.14
C ASP A 315 -26.86 -9.80 -26.08
N LYS A 316 -26.52 -9.30 -24.88
CA LYS A 316 -26.00 -7.92 -24.70
C LYS A 316 -24.62 -7.73 -25.35
N ALA A 317 -23.76 -8.74 -25.29
CA ALA A 317 -22.46 -8.70 -25.92
C ALA A 317 -22.58 -8.70 -27.45
N VAL A 318 -23.48 -9.52 -28.00
CA VAL A 318 -23.79 -9.57 -29.44
C VAL A 318 -24.38 -8.25 -29.91
N GLU A 319 -25.32 -7.67 -29.16
CA GLU A 319 -25.88 -6.34 -29.45
C GLU A 319 -24.77 -5.29 -29.54
N GLU A 320 -23.89 -5.22 -28.55
CA GLU A 320 -22.82 -4.23 -28.54
C GLU A 320 -21.78 -4.48 -29.64
N CYS A 321 -21.46 -5.75 -29.94
CA CYS A 321 -20.58 -6.10 -31.06
C CYS A 321 -21.16 -5.63 -32.40
N ASN A 322 -22.47 -5.77 -32.61
CA ASN A 322 -23.13 -5.28 -33.82
C ASN A 322 -23.05 -3.76 -33.94
N VAL A 323 -23.13 -3.01 -32.83
CA VAL A 323 -22.96 -1.56 -32.86
C VAL A 323 -21.50 -1.17 -33.09
N LEU A 324 -20.55 -1.86 -32.47
CA LEU A 324 -19.12 -1.65 -32.70
C LEU A 324 -18.76 -1.87 -34.17
N ILE A 325 -19.26 -2.94 -34.80
CA ILE A 325 -19.03 -3.22 -36.23
C ILE A 325 -19.55 -2.07 -37.10
N LYS A 326 -20.74 -1.54 -36.81
CA LYS A 326 -21.29 -0.38 -37.52
C LYS A 326 -20.43 0.87 -37.33
N LYS A 327 -19.96 1.14 -36.11
CA LYS A 327 -19.06 2.27 -35.82
C LYS A 327 -17.74 2.14 -36.57
N ILE A 328 -17.11 0.96 -36.54
CA ILE A 328 -15.89 0.68 -37.31
C ILE A 328 -16.13 0.84 -38.81
N GLY A 329 -17.27 0.38 -39.32
CA GLY A 329 -17.66 0.54 -40.72
C GLY A 329 -17.85 1.99 -41.16
N SER A 330 -18.20 2.90 -40.24
CA SER A 330 -18.38 4.32 -40.53
C SER A 330 -17.08 5.08 -40.87
N TYR A 331 -15.91 4.47 -40.65
CA TYR A 331 -14.61 5.10 -40.92
C TYR A 331 -14.12 4.95 -42.37
N GLU A 332 -14.90 4.30 -43.24
CA GLU A 332 -14.68 4.21 -44.70
C GLU A 332 -13.24 3.78 -45.10
N GLY A 333 -12.63 2.87 -44.34
CA GLY A 333 -11.31 2.31 -44.67
C GLY A 333 -10.11 3.20 -44.36
N LYS A 334 -10.29 4.31 -43.61
CA LYS A 334 -9.17 5.14 -43.13
C LYS A 334 -8.34 4.39 -42.07
N PRO A 335 -7.01 4.60 -41.99
CA PRO A 335 -6.19 4.01 -40.93
C PRO A 335 -6.68 4.50 -39.56
N LEU A 336 -7.07 3.58 -38.67
CA LEU A 336 -7.66 3.93 -37.38
C LEU A 336 -7.11 3.10 -36.22
N ASN A 337 -7.03 3.74 -35.05
CA ASN A 337 -6.79 3.07 -33.78
C ASN A 337 -8.13 2.72 -33.12
N THR A 338 -8.60 1.50 -33.35
CA THR A 338 -9.90 1.00 -32.84
C THR A 338 -9.90 0.70 -31.34
N THR A 339 -8.77 0.89 -30.63
CA THR A 339 -8.67 0.60 -29.19
C THR A 339 -9.66 1.42 -28.37
N ALA A 340 -9.91 2.67 -28.76
CA ALA A 340 -10.87 3.53 -28.07
C ALA A 340 -12.30 2.99 -28.21
N ASP A 341 -12.71 2.65 -29.43
CA ASP A 341 -14.05 2.11 -29.72
C ASP A 341 -14.26 0.76 -29.04
N ILE A 342 -13.26 -0.12 -29.05
CA ILE A 342 -13.31 -1.42 -28.35
C ILE A 342 -13.47 -1.21 -26.84
N ASN A 343 -12.74 -0.27 -26.24
CA ASN A 343 -12.87 0.03 -24.81
C ASN A 343 -14.25 0.59 -24.46
N VAL A 344 -14.85 1.40 -25.34
CA VAL A 344 -16.23 1.89 -25.20
C VAL A 344 -17.22 0.73 -25.27
N ALA A 345 -17.04 -0.20 -26.20
CA ALA A 345 -17.86 -1.41 -26.31
C ALA A 345 -17.84 -2.24 -25.01
N ILE A 346 -16.64 -2.51 -24.49
CA ILE A 346 -16.45 -3.27 -23.24
C ILE A 346 -17.10 -2.53 -22.05
N ALA A 347 -16.91 -1.21 -21.98
CA ALA A 347 -17.53 -0.38 -20.95
C ALA A 347 -19.06 -0.42 -21.04
N ASN A 348 -19.64 -0.32 -22.23
CA ASN A 348 -21.09 -0.41 -22.45
C ASN A 348 -21.66 -1.75 -22.02
N ILE A 349 -21.00 -2.87 -22.32
CA ILE A 349 -21.44 -4.20 -21.84
C ILE A 349 -21.48 -4.20 -20.31
N MET A 350 -20.43 -3.73 -19.63
CA MET A 350 -20.38 -3.68 -18.17
C MET A 350 -21.44 -2.72 -17.58
N LEU A 351 -21.56 -1.52 -18.13
CA LEU A 351 -22.51 -0.50 -17.66
C LEU A 351 -23.96 -0.91 -17.91
N SER A 352 -24.25 -1.67 -18.97
CA SER A 352 -25.58 -2.23 -19.22
C SER A 352 -26.00 -3.29 -18.19
N ILE A 353 -25.04 -3.94 -17.52
CA ILE A 353 -25.29 -4.90 -16.44
C ILE A 353 -25.36 -4.18 -15.09
N MET A 354 -24.43 -3.25 -14.87
CA MET A 354 -24.31 -2.53 -13.60
C MET A 354 -25.40 -1.48 -13.40
N LEU A 355 -25.67 -0.68 -14.44
CA LEU A 355 -26.53 0.50 -14.40
C LEU A 355 -27.80 0.34 -15.25
N GLY A 356 -27.88 -0.70 -16.07
CA GLY A 356 -28.95 -0.83 -17.07
C GLY A 356 -28.89 0.23 -18.18
N LYS A 357 -27.77 0.96 -18.31
CA LYS A 357 -27.61 2.06 -19.26
C LYS A 357 -26.49 1.79 -20.26
N ARG A 358 -26.76 2.13 -21.52
CA ARG A 358 -25.82 2.14 -22.64
C ARG A 358 -25.54 3.58 -23.05
N PHE A 359 -24.30 3.89 -23.41
CA PHE A 359 -23.90 5.22 -23.90
C PHE A 359 -23.58 5.15 -25.40
N GLU A 360 -23.78 6.27 -26.08
CA GLU A 360 -23.36 6.42 -27.48
C GLU A 360 -21.84 6.48 -27.58
N TYR A 361 -21.29 6.07 -28.73
CA TYR A 361 -19.83 6.03 -28.92
C TYR A 361 -19.18 7.41 -28.95
N ASP A 362 -19.95 8.43 -29.31
CA ASP A 362 -19.50 9.82 -29.35
C ASP A 362 -19.78 10.56 -28.03
N ASP A 363 -20.35 9.87 -27.02
CA ASP A 363 -20.57 10.43 -25.69
C ASP A 363 -19.22 10.62 -24.96
N PRO A 364 -18.88 11.85 -24.53
CA PRO A 364 -17.59 12.12 -23.88
C PRO A 364 -17.45 11.48 -22.49
N THR A 365 -18.54 10.99 -21.90
CA THR A 365 -18.58 10.45 -20.55
C THR A 365 -17.73 9.18 -20.40
N ILE A 366 -17.88 8.19 -21.29
CA ILE A 366 -17.12 6.94 -21.19
C ILE A 366 -15.61 7.17 -21.37
N PRO A 367 -15.14 7.89 -22.40
CA PRO A 367 -13.72 8.23 -22.53
C PRO A 367 -13.15 8.94 -21.30
N ARG A 368 -13.92 9.84 -20.66
CA ARG A 368 -13.49 10.51 -19.42
C ARG A 368 -13.39 9.52 -18.25
N LEU A 369 -14.37 8.64 -18.06
CA LEU A 369 -14.32 7.61 -17.02
C LEU A 369 -13.14 6.65 -17.21
N LEU A 370 -12.90 6.20 -18.44
CA LEU A 370 -11.76 5.36 -18.78
C LEU A 370 -10.43 6.07 -18.53
N HIS A 371 -10.36 7.37 -18.82
CA HIS A 371 -9.18 8.19 -18.52
C HIS A 371 -8.91 8.25 -17.01
N LEU A 372 -9.92 8.53 -16.19
CA LEU A 372 -9.80 8.56 -14.72
C LEU A 372 -9.34 7.21 -14.16
N ILE A 373 -9.90 6.09 -14.65
CA ILE A 373 -9.52 4.74 -14.22
C ILE A 373 -8.06 4.45 -14.59
N ASN A 374 -7.66 4.72 -15.84
CA ASN A 374 -6.30 4.48 -16.30
C ASN A 374 -5.27 5.38 -15.59
N GLU A 375 -5.63 6.63 -15.32
CA GLU A 375 -4.79 7.54 -14.53
C GLU A 375 -4.63 7.02 -13.10
N ASN A 376 -5.71 6.56 -12.45
CA ASN A 376 -5.64 5.99 -11.11
C ASN A 376 -4.75 4.74 -11.07
N LEU A 377 -4.90 3.81 -12.01
CA LEU A 377 -4.06 2.61 -12.11
C LEU A 377 -2.57 2.97 -12.26
N ARG A 378 -2.26 4.00 -13.06
CA ARG A 378 -0.90 4.51 -13.20
C ARG A 378 -0.38 5.17 -11.92
N LEU A 379 -1.21 6.00 -11.26
CA LEU A 379 -0.83 6.77 -10.07
C LEU A 379 -0.57 5.86 -8.85
N ILE A 380 -1.35 4.80 -8.68
CA ILE A 380 -1.17 3.82 -7.59
C ILE A 380 0.23 3.16 -7.65
N GLY A 381 0.77 2.97 -8.86
CA GLY A 381 2.10 2.42 -9.09
C GLY A 381 3.27 3.40 -8.94
N THR A 382 3.00 4.67 -8.58
CA THR A 382 4.04 5.70 -8.46
C THR A 382 4.83 5.55 -7.15
N PRO A 383 6.13 5.89 -7.13
CA PRO A 383 6.93 5.87 -5.91
C PRO A 383 6.33 6.72 -4.77
N SER A 384 5.66 7.83 -5.07
CA SER A 384 5.01 8.67 -4.07
C SER A 384 3.84 7.98 -3.37
N VAL A 385 3.01 7.24 -4.11
CA VAL A 385 1.90 6.47 -3.52
C VAL A 385 2.41 5.23 -2.78
N MET A 386 3.45 4.57 -3.31
CA MET A 386 4.12 3.47 -2.60
C MET A 386 4.77 3.92 -1.28
N LEU A 387 5.36 5.12 -1.26
CA LEU A 387 5.92 5.72 -0.05
C LEU A 387 4.82 6.02 0.97
N PHE A 388 3.70 6.61 0.55
CA PHE A 388 2.55 6.84 1.42
C PHE A 388 1.96 5.53 1.99
N ASN A 389 1.83 4.50 1.16
CA ASN A 389 1.39 3.18 1.59
C ASN A 389 2.32 2.53 2.62
N SER A 390 3.61 2.87 2.58
CA SER A 390 4.62 2.38 3.51
C SER A 390 4.70 3.23 4.78
N PHE A 391 4.49 4.54 4.65
CA PHE A 391 4.61 5.56 5.70
C PHE A 391 3.49 6.60 5.57
N PRO A 392 2.30 6.33 6.13
CA PRO A 392 1.12 7.20 5.99
C PRO A 392 1.35 8.63 6.49
N SER A 393 2.18 8.79 7.53
CA SER A 393 2.55 10.09 8.10
C SER A 393 3.27 11.03 7.12
N LEU A 394 3.77 10.52 6.01
CA LEU A 394 4.40 11.30 4.93
C LEU A 394 3.40 11.68 3.81
N GLY A 395 2.09 11.52 4.05
CA GLY A 395 1.02 11.72 3.06
C GLY A 395 0.89 13.12 2.48
N PHE A 396 1.44 14.14 3.13
CA PHE A 396 1.47 15.53 2.63
C PHE A 396 2.43 15.72 1.43
N LEU A 397 3.35 14.78 1.19
CA LEU A 397 4.37 14.86 0.14
C LEU A 397 3.90 14.33 -1.23
N SER A 398 2.67 13.81 -1.34
CA SER A 398 2.20 13.08 -2.53
C SER A 398 1.23 13.90 -3.39
N GLY A 399 1.75 14.58 -4.42
CA GLY A 399 0.89 15.17 -5.46
C GLY A 399 0.00 14.15 -6.17
N ALA A 400 0.50 12.91 -6.33
CA ALA A 400 -0.26 11.80 -6.89
C ALA A 400 -1.46 11.38 -6.01
N ARG A 401 -1.33 11.45 -4.69
CA ARG A 401 -2.45 11.23 -3.74
C ARG A 401 -3.55 12.27 -3.97
N LYS A 402 -3.19 13.55 -4.09
CA LYS A 402 -4.17 14.61 -4.37
C LYS A 402 -4.93 14.37 -5.68
N THR A 403 -4.23 13.98 -6.75
CA THR A 403 -4.88 13.64 -8.02
C THR A 403 -5.79 12.41 -7.88
N LEU A 404 -5.36 11.37 -7.15
CA LEU A 404 -6.20 10.20 -6.88
C LEU A 404 -7.50 10.56 -6.14
N LEU A 405 -7.43 11.46 -5.15
CA LEU A 405 -8.61 11.93 -4.42
C LEU A 405 -9.53 12.80 -5.30
N ASN A 406 -8.96 13.69 -6.12
CA ASN A 406 -9.76 14.46 -7.07
C ASN A 406 -10.48 13.54 -8.07
N ASN A 407 -9.78 12.53 -8.60
CA ASN A 407 -10.36 11.54 -9.51
C ASN A 407 -11.45 10.71 -8.82
N ARG A 408 -11.26 10.36 -7.54
CA ARG A 408 -12.29 9.70 -6.72
C ARG A 408 -13.55 10.56 -6.64
N ASP A 409 -13.40 11.85 -6.36
CA ASP A 409 -14.55 12.75 -6.17
C ASP A 409 -15.33 12.94 -7.48
N GLU A 410 -14.66 13.00 -8.63
CA GLU A 410 -15.30 13.02 -9.95
C GLU A 410 -16.05 11.71 -10.26
N LEU A 411 -15.41 10.56 -10.01
CA LEU A 411 -16.06 9.25 -10.15
C LEU A 411 -17.29 9.12 -9.24
N HIS A 412 -17.17 9.54 -7.97
CA HIS A 412 -18.27 9.55 -7.01
C HIS A 412 -19.41 10.46 -7.46
N SER A 413 -19.12 11.61 -8.08
CA SER A 413 -20.13 12.52 -8.60
C SER A 413 -20.94 11.87 -9.73
N PHE A 414 -20.26 11.18 -10.66
CA PHE A 414 -20.92 10.41 -11.72
C PHE A 414 -21.80 9.28 -11.17
N VAL A 415 -21.27 8.50 -10.22
CA VAL A 415 -22.01 7.40 -9.58
C VAL A 415 -23.22 7.94 -8.81
N ARG A 416 -23.07 9.05 -8.07
CA ARG A 416 -24.17 9.68 -7.31
C ARG A 416 -25.29 10.14 -8.22
N ALA A 417 -24.97 10.81 -9.33
CA ALA A 417 -25.97 11.22 -10.31
C ALA A 417 -26.75 10.02 -10.88
N THR A 418 -26.05 8.91 -11.13
CA THR A 418 -26.68 7.68 -11.62
C THR A 418 -27.56 7.02 -10.56
N LEU A 419 -27.09 6.96 -9.30
CA LEU A 419 -27.85 6.41 -8.18
C LEU A 419 -29.17 7.14 -7.95
N THR A 420 -29.18 8.47 -8.06
CA THR A 420 -30.40 9.29 -7.94
C THR A 420 -31.43 8.89 -9.01
N ASN A 421 -31.00 8.69 -10.25
CA ASN A 421 -31.90 8.26 -11.33
C ASN A 421 -32.45 6.85 -11.08
N CYS A 422 -31.59 5.90 -10.69
CA CYS A 422 -32.02 4.54 -10.35
C CYS A 422 -33.01 4.52 -9.17
N GLN A 423 -32.82 5.39 -8.16
CA GLN A 423 -33.75 5.50 -7.04
C GLN A 423 -35.13 6.02 -7.44
N ASN A 424 -35.20 6.96 -8.39
CA ASN A 424 -36.47 7.51 -8.87
C ASN A 424 -37.27 6.49 -9.69
N ASP A 425 -36.58 5.63 -10.45
CA ASP A 425 -37.18 4.63 -11.34
C ASP A 425 -37.25 3.22 -10.72
N LEU A 426 -36.97 3.10 -9.41
CA LEU A 426 -36.84 1.81 -8.73
C LEU A 426 -38.18 1.10 -8.58
N ASP A 427 -38.34 -0.03 -9.28
CA ASP A 427 -39.42 -0.98 -9.06
C ASP A 427 -38.92 -2.15 -8.19
N LYS A 428 -39.39 -2.21 -6.94
CA LYS A 428 -39.01 -3.26 -5.98
C LYS A 428 -39.33 -4.68 -6.48
N ASN A 429 -40.35 -4.82 -7.33
CA ASN A 429 -40.79 -6.13 -7.82
C ASN A 429 -40.08 -6.55 -9.12
N ASN A 430 -39.36 -5.63 -9.76
CA ASN A 430 -38.68 -5.87 -11.03
C ASN A 430 -37.35 -5.10 -11.13
N PRO A 431 -36.32 -5.49 -10.35
CA PRO A 431 -35.02 -4.83 -10.41
C PRO A 431 -34.33 -5.08 -11.76
N LYS A 432 -33.91 -4.02 -12.44
CA LYS A 432 -33.45 -4.09 -13.85
C LYS A 432 -31.94 -4.27 -13.97
N ASN A 433 -31.19 -3.94 -12.93
CA ASN A 433 -29.73 -3.90 -12.95
C ASN A 433 -29.14 -4.17 -11.55
N PHE A 434 -27.81 -4.25 -11.48
CA PHE A 434 -27.10 -4.50 -10.22
C PHE A 434 -27.37 -3.45 -9.13
N ILE A 435 -27.47 -2.16 -9.51
CA ILE A 435 -27.74 -1.07 -8.56
C ILE A 435 -29.16 -1.20 -7.98
N ASP A 436 -30.17 -1.50 -8.78
CA ASP A 436 -31.55 -1.68 -8.30
C ASP A 436 -31.60 -2.79 -7.25
N ALA A 437 -30.97 -3.94 -7.54
CA ALA A 437 -30.87 -5.05 -6.60
C ALA A 437 -30.10 -4.66 -5.33
N PHE A 438 -29.04 -3.85 -5.46
CA PHE A 438 -28.28 -3.35 -4.31
C PHE A 438 -29.11 -2.38 -3.45
N LEU A 439 -29.88 -1.48 -4.07
CA LEU A 439 -30.75 -0.52 -3.39
C LEU A 439 -31.91 -1.23 -2.68
N ILE A 440 -32.55 -2.22 -3.33
CA ILE A 440 -33.60 -3.03 -2.69
C ILE A 440 -33.01 -3.78 -1.50
N ARG A 441 -31.86 -4.44 -1.68
CA ARG A 441 -31.21 -5.16 -0.58
C ARG A 441 -30.82 -4.25 0.57
N GLN A 442 -30.33 -3.05 0.26
CA GLN A 442 -30.04 -2.02 1.25
C GLN A 442 -31.31 -1.59 2.00
N GLN A 443 -32.43 -1.37 1.29
CA GLN A 443 -33.73 -1.05 1.89
C GLN A 443 -34.27 -2.20 2.74
N GLU A 444 -34.18 -3.46 2.30
CA GLU A 444 -34.55 -4.63 3.09
C GLU A 444 -33.72 -4.74 4.37
N LEU A 445 -32.42 -4.46 4.30
CA LEU A 445 -31.53 -4.39 5.46
C LEU A 445 -31.92 -3.22 6.38
N PHE A 446 -32.24 -2.04 5.85
CA PHE A 446 -32.74 -0.91 6.63
C PHE A 446 -34.13 -1.16 7.22
N GLU A 447 -35.00 -1.92 6.56
CA GLU A 447 -36.32 -2.31 7.05
C GLU A 447 -36.20 -3.41 8.11
N MET A 448 -35.26 -4.37 7.98
CA MET A 448 -34.95 -5.38 9.01
C MET A 448 -34.27 -4.77 10.23
N VAL A 449 -33.27 -3.90 10.03
CA VAL A 449 -32.64 -3.12 11.10
C VAL A 449 -33.64 -2.12 11.65
N GLY A 450 -34.53 -1.57 10.83
CA GLY A 450 -35.63 -0.69 11.21
C GLY A 450 -36.69 -1.40 12.02
N LEU A 451 -37.03 -2.66 11.72
CA LEU A 451 -37.90 -3.57 12.48
C LEU A 451 -37.23 -4.03 13.77
N ALA A 452 -35.92 -4.28 13.75
CA ALA A 452 -35.11 -4.54 14.94
C ALA A 452 -35.03 -3.29 15.84
N LEU A 453 -34.87 -2.11 15.24
CA LEU A 453 -34.93 -0.80 15.88
C LEU A 453 -36.36 -0.42 16.27
N CYS A 454 -37.39 -0.98 15.65
CA CYS A 454 -38.79 -0.78 16.01
C CYS A 454 -39.14 -1.69 17.20
N LYS A 455 -38.62 -2.93 17.25
CA LYS A 455 -38.58 -3.76 18.45
C LYS A 455 -37.77 -3.09 19.57
N TYR A 456 -36.64 -2.47 19.23
CA TYR A 456 -35.82 -1.66 20.14
C TYR A 456 -36.52 -0.38 20.59
N LYS A 457 -37.27 0.32 19.72
CA LYS A 457 -38.10 1.50 20.04
C LYS A 457 -39.37 1.10 20.79
N SER A 458 -39.85 -0.13 20.63
CA SER A 458 -40.92 -0.69 21.47
C SER A 458 -40.39 -0.95 22.87
N ALA A 459 -39.14 -1.43 22.99
CA ALA A 459 -38.40 -1.52 24.26
C ALA A 459 -37.97 -0.15 24.81
N SER A 460 -37.64 0.84 23.98
CA SER A 460 -37.28 2.21 24.38
C SER A 460 -38.49 3.12 24.62
N LYS A 461 -39.68 2.76 24.11
CA LYS A 461 -40.94 3.32 24.60
C LYS A 461 -41.23 2.90 26.05
N CYS A 462 -40.70 1.76 26.49
CA CYS A 462 -40.70 1.39 27.91
C CYS A 462 -39.57 2.07 28.71
N LEU A 463 -38.57 2.68 28.04
CA LEU A 463 -37.35 3.25 28.62
C LEU A 463 -36.99 4.58 27.90
N GLY A 464 -37.72 5.66 28.22
CA GLY A 464 -37.73 6.89 27.43
C GLY A 464 -36.37 7.57 27.18
N GLU A 465 -35.96 7.70 25.92
CA GLU A 465 -34.73 8.39 25.50
C GLU A 465 -34.88 9.93 25.47
N ARG A 466 -33.85 10.66 25.93
CA ARG A 466 -33.65 12.11 25.72
C ARG A 466 -32.17 12.40 25.39
N SER A 467 -31.90 13.23 24.37
CA SER A 467 -30.55 13.55 23.85
C SER A 467 -29.99 14.90 24.33
N ILE A 468 -28.67 15.02 24.54
CA ILE A 468 -28.00 16.25 25.03
C ILE A 468 -26.70 16.52 24.25
N LEU A 469 -26.37 17.80 24.09
CA LEU A 469 -25.09 18.31 23.59
C LEU A 469 -24.23 18.77 24.77
N VAL A 470 -23.05 18.18 24.98
CA VAL A 470 -22.14 18.56 26.08
C VAL A 470 -20.97 19.36 25.52
N LYS A 471 -20.72 20.55 26.06
CA LYS A 471 -19.54 21.39 25.78
C LYS A 471 -18.60 21.33 26.98
N GLY A 472 -17.75 20.30 27.05
CA GLY A 472 -16.77 20.06 28.13
C GLY A 472 -16.22 18.63 28.05
N GLY A 473 -15.00 18.41 28.57
CA GLY A 473 -14.32 17.11 28.55
C GLY A 473 -15.08 15.99 29.29
N LEU A 474 -14.67 14.73 29.07
CA LEU A 474 -15.35 13.50 29.53
C LEU A 474 -15.38 13.29 31.06
N GLU A 475 -14.82 14.22 31.85
CA GLU A 475 -14.83 14.17 33.31
C GLU A 475 -16.23 14.37 33.93
N ILE A 476 -17.27 14.65 33.15
CA ILE A 476 -18.63 14.93 33.66
C ILE A 476 -19.65 13.89 33.13
N ILE A 477 -19.44 12.62 33.48
CA ILE A 477 -20.52 11.61 33.49
C ILE A 477 -20.71 11.17 34.93
N ASP A 478 -21.21 12.09 35.76
CA ASP A 478 -21.52 11.82 37.16
C ASP A 478 -22.85 11.09 37.33
N GLU A 479 -23.10 10.57 38.54
CA GLU A 479 -24.37 9.97 38.98
C GLU A 479 -25.60 10.83 38.62
N VAL A 480 -25.43 12.15 38.51
CA VAL A 480 -26.45 13.12 38.10
C VAL A 480 -26.98 12.85 36.69
N PHE A 481 -26.14 12.45 35.73
CA PHE A 481 -26.57 12.12 34.37
C PHE A 481 -27.32 10.79 34.32
N VAL A 482 -26.85 9.80 35.09
CA VAL A 482 -27.50 8.47 35.19
C VAL A 482 -28.87 8.60 35.84
N GLN A 483 -29.01 9.39 36.91
CA GLN A 483 -30.29 9.66 37.55
C GLN A 483 -31.28 10.41 36.64
N LYS A 484 -30.78 11.28 35.76
CA LYS A 484 -31.61 12.14 34.91
C LYS A 484 -32.00 11.52 33.57
N TYR A 485 -31.15 10.68 33.00
CA TYR A 485 -31.31 10.16 31.63
C TYR A 485 -31.35 8.62 31.56
N GLY A 486 -31.17 7.94 32.70
CA GLY A 486 -31.16 6.49 32.78
C GLY A 486 -29.80 5.88 32.43
N PRO A 487 -29.71 4.54 32.45
CA PRO A 487 -28.44 3.82 32.32
C PRO A 487 -27.88 3.83 30.89
N VAL A 488 -28.69 4.20 29.88
CA VAL A 488 -28.30 4.32 28.47
C VAL A 488 -28.66 5.70 27.97
N PHE A 489 -27.67 6.45 27.49
CA PHE A 489 -27.90 7.75 26.88
C PHE A 489 -26.90 8.03 25.77
N SER A 490 -27.25 8.95 24.88
CA SER A 490 -26.38 9.33 23.76
C SER A 490 -25.78 10.71 24.00
N LEU A 491 -24.45 10.80 23.88
CA LEU A 491 -23.68 12.05 23.87
C LEU A 491 -23.29 12.38 22.44
N HIS A 492 -23.40 13.66 22.07
CA HIS A 492 -22.81 14.16 20.83
C HIS A 492 -21.45 14.78 21.15
N LEU A 493 -20.40 14.15 20.64
CA LEU A 493 -19.03 14.65 20.70
C LEU A 493 -18.66 15.14 19.28
N GLY A 494 -18.85 16.44 19.06
CA GLY A 494 -18.73 17.04 17.73
C GLY A 494 -19.81 16.50 16.77
N LEU A 495 -19.38 15.99 15.60
CA LEU A 495 -20.25 15.38 14.58
C LEU A 495 -20.59 13.90 14.89
N GLN A 496 -19.94 13.28 15.87
CA GLN A 496 -20.16 11.88 16.22
C GLN A 496 -21.13 11.74 17.39
N LYS A 497 -22.07 10.81 17.26
CA LYS A 497 -22.97 10.37 18.32
C LYS A 497 -22.38 9.14 18.98
N ILE A 498 -22.09 9.23 20.27
CA ILE A 498 -21.59 8.12 21.09
C ILE A 498 -22.71 7.70 22.04
N VAL A 499 -22.92 6.39 22.16
CA VAL A 499 -23.83 5.81 23.15
C VAL A 499 -23.03 5.44 24.39
N VAL A 500 -23.44 5.97 25.53
CA VAL A 500 -22.86 5.66 26.83
C VAL A 500 -23.75 4.65 27.53
N LEU A 501 -23.12 3.57 27.99
CA LEU A 501 -23.73 2.54 28.83
C LEU A 501 -23.18 2.69 30.24
N THR A 502 -24.06 2.81 31.21
CA THR A 502 -23.72 3.00 32.62
C THR A 502 -24.50 2.01 33.48
N GLY A 503 -23.88 1.52 34.54
CA GLY A 503 -24.48 0.50 35.41
C GLY A 503 -24.21 -0.94 34.95
N TYR A 504 -24.06 -1.83 35.93
CA TYR A 504 -23.61 -3.20 35.72
C TYR A 504 -24.52 -4.02 34.80
N GLU A 505 -25.84 -4.02 35.05
CA GLU A 505 -26.80 -4.84 34.29
C GLU A 505 -26.84 -4.43 32.81
N THR A 506 -26.82 -3.12 32.53
CA THR A 506 -26.83 -2.58 31.17
C THR A 506 -25.53 -2.87 30.42
N VAL A 507 -24.38 -2.75 31.10
CA VAL A 507 -23.08 -3.09 30.50
C VAL A 507 -22.96 -4.59 30.25
N LYS A 508 -23.46 -5.42 31.17
CA LYS A 508 -23.50 -6.87 31.03
C LYS A 508 -24.39 -7.29 29.86
N GLU A 509 -25.61 -6.76 29.79
CA GLU A 509 -26.53 -7.08 28.69
C GLU A 509 -25.91 -6.72 27.33
N ALA A 510 -25.30 -5.54 27.19
CA ALA A 510 -24.71 -5.10 25.93
C ALA A 510 -23.39 -5.83 25.57
N LEU A 511 -22.48 -6.02 26.54
CA LEU A 511 -21.12 -6.50 26.27
C LEU A 511 -20.92 -7.99 26.51
N VAL A 512 -21.86 -8.63 27.21
CA VAL A 512 -21.82 -10.08 27.51
C VAL A 512 -22.95 -10.79 26.79
N ASP A 513 -24.20 -10.40 27.02
CA ASP A 513 -25.36 -11.15 26.52
C ASP A 513 -25.64 -10.86 25.04
N GLN A 514 -25.41 -9.61 24.60
CA GLN A 514 -25.56 -9.15 23.21
C GLN A 514 -24.23 -8.78 22.55
N ALA A 515 -23.12 -9.36 23.03
CA ALA A 515 -21.75 -8.98 22.68
C ALA A 515 -21.47 -8.87 21.17
N ASP A 516 -22.07 -9.76 20.35
CA ASP A 516 -21.89 -9.75 18.89
C ASP A 516 -22.58 -8.55 18.21
N ALA A 517 -23.72 -8.08 18.75
CA ALA A 517 -24.41 -6.90 18.25
C ALA A 517 -23.63 -5.60 18.52
N PHE A 518 -22.71 -5.64 19.49
CA PHE A 518 -21.82 -4.54 19.87
C PHE A 518 -20.35 -4.84 19.55
N ALA A 519 -20.06 -5.76 18.62
CA ALA A 519 -18.69 -6.10 18.22
C ALA A 519 -18.02 -4.98 17.39
N GLU A 520 -18.81 -4.11 16.78
CA GLU A 520 -18.34 -2.93 16.07
C GLU A 520 -18.03 -1.80 17.06
N ARG A 521 -16.86 -1.17 16.91
CA ARG A 521 -16.41 -0.05 17.73
C ARG A 521 -16.12 1.15 16.81
N PRO A 522 -16.51 2.38 17.20
CA PRO A 522 -16.16 3.56 16.41
C PRO A 522 -14.63 3.71 16.32
N TYR A 523 -14.14 4.03 15.12
CA TYR A 523 -12.73 4.29 14.85
C TYR A 523 -12.31 5.60 15.51
N ILE A 524 -11.27 5.54 16.34
CA ILE A 524 -10.70 6.71 17.03
C ILE A 524 -9.20 6.80 16.69
N PRO A 525 -8.77 7.77 15.86
CA PRO A 525 -7.41 7.85 15.33
C PRO A 525 -6.30 7.83 16.40
N LEU A 526 -6.48 8.56 17.50
CA LEU A 526 -5.49 8.67 18.57
C LEU A 526 -5.25 7.33 19.29
N PHE A 527 -6.28 6.48 19.40
CA PHE A 527 -6.15 5.15 20.00
C PHE A 527 -5.55 4.13 19.03
N GLU A 528 -5.82 4.25 17.73
CA GLU A 528 -5.22 3.38 16.72
C GLU A 528 -3.69 3.57 16.66
N GLU A 529 -3.21 4.80 16.80
CA GLU A 529 -1.77 5.08 16.82
C GLU A 529 -1.06 4.45 18.04
N PHE A 530 -1.74 4.43 19.19
CA PHE A 530 -1.20 3.86 20.43
C PHE A 530 -1.30 2.34 20.49
N THR A 531 -2.41 1.77 20.02
CA THR A 531 -2.73 0.34 20.14
C THR A 531 -2.44 -0.47 18.88
N LYS A 532 -2.26 0.20 17.73
CA LYS A 532 -2.10 -0.40 16.39
C LYS A 532 -3.19 -1.42 16.07
N GLY A 533 -4.40 -1.20 16.57
CA GLY A 533 -5.54 -2.11 16.39
C GLY A 533 -5.54 -3.37 17.26
N PHE A 534 -4.59 -3.50 18.20
CA PHE A 534 -4.49 -4.64 19.13
C PHE A 534 -5.13 -4.34 20.50
N GLY A 535 -5.75 -5.36 21.11
CA GLY A 535 -6.34 -5.32 22.45
C GLY A 535 -7.87 -5.36 22.47
N ILE A 536 -8.45 -5.93 23.53
CA ILE A 536 -9.89 -6.22 23.66
C ILE A 536 -10.75 -4.94 23.71
N VAL A 537 -10.19 -3.85 24.21
CA VAL A 537 -10.94 -2.61 24.45
C VAL A 537 -11.24 -1.88 23.13
N ARG A 538 -10.35 -1.96 22.13
CA ARG A 538 -10.42 -1.16 20.89
C ARG A 538 -10.33 -1.95 19.59
N ALA A 539 -9.99 -3.25 19.63
CA ALA A 539 -10.16 -4.09 18.47
C ALA A 539 -11.63 -4.07 18.01
N HIS A 540 -11.85 -4.19 16.71
CA HIS A 540 -13.18 -4.24 16.08
C HIS A 540 -13.29 -5.46 15.16
N GLY A 541 -14.51 -5.79 14.73
CA GLY A 541 -14.77 -6.87 13.78
C GLY A 541 -14.22 -8.24 14.22
N GLU A 542 -13.61 -8.98 13.29
CA GLU A 542 -13.12 -10.35 13.56
C GLU A 542 -11.89 -10.36 14.49
N ASN A 543 -11.05 -9.33 14.42
CA ASN A 543 -9.91 -9.17 15.34
C ASN A 543 -10.37 -9.08 16.80
N TRP A 544 -11.45 -8.34 17.06
CA TRP A 544 -12.06 -8.29 18.39
C TRP A 544 -12.62 -9.65 18.81
N LYS A 545 -13.35 -10.33 17.91
CA LYS A 545 -13.93 -11.66 18.21
C LYS A 545 -12.84 -12.68 18.54
N VAL A 546 -11.74 -12.70 17.79
CA VAL A 546 -10.58 -13.57 18.04
C VAL A 546 -9.92 -13.21 19.37
N MET A 547 -9.60 -11.95 19.61
CA MET A 547 -8.95 -11.51 20.86
C MET A 547 -9.86 -11.71 22.08
N ARG A 548 -11.17 -11.52 21.94
CA ARG A 548 -12.16 -11.79 22.99
C ARG A 548 -12.24 -13.29 23.28
N ARG A 549 -12.38 -14.14 22.27
CA ARG A 549 -12.39 -15.60 22.45
C ARG A 549 -11.12 -16.09 23.13
N PHE A 550 -9.96 -15.66 22.62
CA PHE A 550 -8.66 -15.97 23.19
C PHE A 550 -8.57 -15.51 24.66
N THR A 551 -8.96 -14.27 24.95
CA THR A 551 -8.82 -13.73 26.31
C THR A 551 -9.82 -14.36 27.28
N LEU A 552 -11.08 -14.57 26.89
CA LEU A 552 -12.05 -15.24 27.75
C LEU A 552 -11.65 -16.70 28.01
N ALA A 553 -11.14 -17.41 27.01
CA ALA A 553 -10.59 -18.75 27.18
C ALA A 553 -9.40 -18.72 28.16
N THR A 554 -8.45 -17.81 27.93
CA THR A 554 -7.28 -17.62 28.79
C THR A 554 -7.69 -17.30 30.22
N LEU A 555 -8.56 -16.31 30.44
CA LEU A 555 -9.03 -15.94 31.78
C LEU A 555 -9.74 -17.10 32.49
N ARG A 556 -10.54 -17.90 31.76
CA ARG A 556 -11.17 -19.11 32.30
C ARG A 556 -10.14 -20.18 32.70
N ASP A 557 -9.08 -20.33 31.93
CA ASP A 557 -7.95 -21.23 32.23
C ASP A 557 -7.18 -20.76 33.47
N TYR A 558 -6.98 -19.43 33.62
CA TYR A 558 -6.43 -18.78 34.81
C TYR A 558 -7.39 -18.70 36.01
N GLY A 559 -8.59 -19.27 35.89
CA GLY A 559 -9.51 -19.49 37.00
C GLY A 559 -10.64 -18.47 37.16
N MET A 560 -10.92 -17.65 36.14
CA MET A 560 -12.09 -16.77 36.13
C MET A 560 -13.38 -17.60 36.23
N GLY A 561 -14.14 -17.36 37.31
CA GLY A 561 -15.31 -18.14 37.69
C GLY A 561 -15.01 -19.39 38.55
N LYS A 562 -13.77 -19.56 39.04
CA LYS A 562 -13.36 -20.62 39.98
C LYS A 562 -12.97 -20.01 41.33
N ARG A 563 -13.07 -20.81 42.42
CA ARG A 563 -12.71 -20.39 43.80
C ARG A 563 -11.32 -19.77 43.91
N SER A 564 -10.37 -20.18 43.08
CA SER A 564 -9.00 -19.65 43.08
C SER A 564 -8.89 -18.14 42.80
N ILE A 565 -9.84 -17.54 42.07
CA ILE A 565 -9.88 -16.07 41.89
C ILE A 565 -10.61 -15.39 43.04
N GLU A 566 -11.65 -16.02 43.60
CA GLU A 566 -12.32 -15.54 44.81
C GLU A 566 -11.32 -15.45 45.96
N ASP A 567 -10.47 -16.46 46.14
CA ASP A 567 -9.43 -16.48 47.17
C ASP A 567 -8.44 -15.29 47.02
N LYS A 568 -8.04 -14.96 45.79
CA LYS A 568 -7.16 -13.81 45.50
C LYS A 568 -7.83 -12.47 45.76
N ILE A 569 -9.12 -12.35 45.45
CA ILE A 569 -9.91 -11.14 45.74
C ILE A 569 -10.05 -10.99 47.26
N VAL A 570 -10.38 -12.06 47.98
CA VAL A 570 -10.49 -12.08 49.45
C VAL A 570 -9.16 -11.72 50.09
N GLU A 571 -8.03 -12.25 49.60
CA GLU A 571 -6.68 -11.93 50.07
C GLU A 571 -6.37 -10.43 49.93
N GLU A 572 -6.68 -9.83 48.78
CA GLU A 572 -6.49 -8.38 48.60
C GLU A 572 -7.44 -7.57 49.48
N CYS A 573 -8.71 -7.97 49.62
CA CYS A 573 -9.67 -7.31 50.50
C CYS A 573 -9.20 -7.31 51.96
N VAL A 574 -8.70 -8.43 52.48
CA VAL A 574 -8.12 -8.51 53.83
C VAL A 574 -6.93 -7.56 53.97
N THR A 575 -6.09 -7.46 52.94
CA THR A 575 -4.92 -6.58 52.97
C THR A 575 -5.29 -5.10 52.85
N LEU A 576 -6.32 -4.78 52.06
CA LEU A 576 -6.89 -3.45 51.92
C LEU A 576 -7.49 -2.97 53.26
N VAL A 577 -8.22 -3.84 53.98
CA VAL A 577 -8.76 -3.52 55.30
C VAL A 577 -7.64 -3.21 56.29
N LYS A 578 -6.59 -4.04 56.35
CA LYS A 578 -5.41 -3.77 57.19
C LYS A 578 -4.73 -2.45 56.82
N LYS A 579 -4.69 -2.11 55.52
CA LYS A 579 -4.15 -0.84 55.05
C LYS A 579 -5.01 0.33 55.51
N PHE A 580 -6.34 0.23 55.46
CA PHE A 580 -7.23 1.25 56.01
C PHE A 580 -7.08 1.42 57.53
N GLU A 581 -6.91 0.33 58.27
CA GLU A 581 -6.65 0.37 59.71
C GLU A 581 -5.32 1.08 60.03
N SER A 582 -4.28 0.90 59.20
CA SER A 582 -2.96 1.53 59.39
C SER A 582 -2.96 3.07 59.32
N PHE A 583 -4.01 3.68 58.76
CA PHE A 583 -4.11 5.14 58.72
C PHE A 583 -4.57 5.75 60.06
N GLU A 584 -4.95 4.95 61.07
CA GLU A 584 -5.23 5.42 62.43
C GLU A 584 -6.19 6.63 62.49
N ARG A 585 -7.21 6.66 61.62
CA ARG A 585 -8.18 7.78 61.45
C ARG A 585 -7.58 9.09 60.91
N LYS A 586 -6.36 9.08 60.36
CA LYS A 586 -5.80 10.20 59.60
C LYS A 586 -6.48 10.31 58.23
N PRO A 587 -6.72 11.53 57.71
CA PRO A 587 -7.22 11.71 56.35
C PRO A 587 -6.24 11.09 55.33
N PHE A 588 -6.76 10.34 54.36
CA PHE A 588 -5.99 9.78 53.26
C PHE A 588 -6.79 9.80 51.96
N GLU A 589 -6.11 9.72 50.82
CA GLU A 589 -6.73 9.69 49.51
C GLU A 589 -7.21 8.27 49.18
N THR A 590 -8.52 8.04 49.26
CA THR A 590 -9.13 6.72 49.08
C THR A 590 -8.93 6.17 47.68
N THR A 591 -9.00 7.04 46.66
CA THR A 591 -8.86 6.68 45.24
C THR A 591 -7.52 5.98 44.96
N GLN A 592 -6.41 6.49 45.51
CA GLN A 592 -5.10 5.92 45.28
C GLN A 592 -4.97 4.50 45.86
N VAL A 593 -5.48 4.30 47.08
CA VAL A 593 -5.42 3.00 47.77
C VAL A 593 -6.35 1.99 47.11
N MET A 594 -7.54 2.41 46.68
CA MET A 594 -8.50 1.57 45.97
C MET A 594 -7.99 1.17 44.58
N ASN A 595 -7.42 2.11 43.81
CA ASN A 595 -6.84 1.81 42.50
C ASN A 595 -5.67 0.81 42.61
N ALA A 596 -4.83 0.96 43.64
CA ALA A 596 -3.75 0.02 43.89
C ALA A 596 -4.25 -1.38 44.26
N ALA A 597 -5.35 -1.48 45.02
CA ALA A 597 -5.95 -2.78 45.37
C ALA A 597 -6.54 -3.47 44.13
N VAL A 598 -7.29 -2.74 43.31
CA VAL A 598 -7.83 -3.26 42.05
C VAL A 598 -6.72 -3.71 41.11
N ALA A 599 -5.65 -2.91 40.98
CA ALA A 599 -4.51 -3.27 40.16
C ALA A 599 -3.77 -4.51 40.69
N ASN A 600 -3.64 -4.68 42.00
CA ASN A 600 -3.06 -5.88 42.60
C ASN A 600 -3.89 -7.14 42.31
N ILE A 601 -5.22 -7.05 42.32
CA ILE A 601 -6.09 -8.16 41.91
C ILE A 601 -5.80 -8.53 40.46
N ILE A 602 -5.78 -7.54 39.56
CA ILE A 602 -5.53 -7.75 38.13
C ILE A 602 -4.14 -8.35 37.89
N VAL A 603 -3.10 -7.80 38.53
CA VAL A 603 -1.72 -8.28 38.36
C VAL A 603 -1.50 -9.65 39.00
N SER A 604 -2.17 -9.94 40.12
CA SER A 604 -2.14 -11.27 40.73
C SER A 604 -2.78 -12.32 39.84
N ILE A 605 -3.83 -11.95 39.09
CA ILE A 605 -4.47 -12.83 38.10
C ILE A 605 -3.57 -13.03 36.88
N LEU A 606 -3.02 -11.95 36.33
CA LEU A 606 -2.29 -11.99 35.05
C LEU A 606 -0.83 -12.43 35.18
N LEU A 607 -0.13 -11.98 36.22
CA LEU A 607 1.31 -12.17 36.40
C LEU A 607 1.65 -13.07 37.60
N GLY A 608 0.65 -13.46 38.41
CA GLY A 608 0.86 -14.26 39.62
C GLY A 608 1.66 -13.53 40.70
N LYS A 609 1.70 -12.19 40.66
CA LYS A 609 2.45 -11.36 41.61
C LYS A 609 1.55 -10.34 42.29
N ARG A 610 1.88 -10.01 43.53
CA ARG A 610 1.24 -8.94 44.32
C ARG A 610 2.32 -7.94 44.71
N PHE A 611 2.00 -6.65 44.64
CA PHE A 611 2.89 -5.58 45.08
C PHE A 611 2.42 -4.98 46.40
N GLU A 612 3.37 -4.58 47.24
CA GLU A 612 3.07 -3.77 48.42
C GLU A 612 2.54 -2.39 48.00
N TYR A 613 1.64 -1.80 48.79
CA TYR A 613 1.05 -0.50 48.46
C TYR A 613 2.11 0.61 48.44
N GLU A 614 3.19 0.45 49.20
CA GLU A 614 4.32 1.37 49.32
C GLU A 614 5.34 1.22 48.18
N ASN A 615 5.17 0.23 47.31
CA ASN A 615 6.10 -0.01 46.22
C ASN A 615 6.13 1.18 45.24
N LEU A 616 7.23 1.93 45.26
CA LEU A 616 7.41 3.15 44.46
C LEU A 616 7.26 2.91 42.96
N THR A 617 7.78 1.80 42.43
CA THR A 617 7.67 1.46 41.01
C THR A 617 6.23 1.14 40.61
N PHE A 618 5.51 0.43 41.47
CA PHE A 618 4.09 0.11 41.27
C PHE A 618 3.24 1.38 41.32
N GLN A 619 3.49 2.27 42.29
CA GLN A 619 2.81 3.57 42.38
C GLN A 619 3.09 4.47 41.18
N GLN A 620 4.34 4.53 40.70
CA GLN A 620 4.70 5.27 39.48
C GLN A 620 4.00 4.71 38.23
N LEU A 621 3.87 3.39 38.13
CA LEU A 621 3.15 2.74 37.03
C LEU A 621 1.65 3.09 37.06
N LEU A 622 1.01 3.04 38.22
CA LEU A 622 -0.39 3.41 38.39
C LEU A 622 -0.63 4.88 38.03
N GLN A 623 0.23 5.79 38.51
CA GLN A 623 0.17 7.20 38.13
C GLN A 623 0.38 7.44 36.63
N LEU A 624 1.21 6.64 35.97
CA LEU A 624 1.39 6.72 34.53
C LEU A 624 0.13 6.26 33.78
N VAL A 625 -0.49 5.17 34.23
CA VAL A 625 -1.75 4.67 33.67
C VAL A 625 -2.86 5.71 33.86
N ASP A 626 -3.00 6.29 35.05
CA ASP A 626 -3.99 7.33 35.32
C ASP A 626 -3.75 8.57 34.45
N LYS A 627 -2.50 9.01 34.28
CA LYS A 627 -2.15 10.12 33.37
C LYS A 627 -2.50 9.81 31.92
N ILE A 628 -2.27 8.58 31.46
CA ILE A 628 -2.64 8.14 30.11
C ILE A 628 -4.16 8.20 29.93
N VAL A 629 -4.91 7.66 30.89
CA VAL A 629 -6.38 7.69 30.87
C VAL A 629 -6.92 9.13 30.89
N LEU A 630 -6.36 10.00 31.73
CA LEU A 630 -6.69 11.42 31.80
C LEU A 630 -6.37 12.16 30.50
N LEU A 631 -5.23 11.87 29.87
CA LEU A 631 -4.82 12.49 28.60
C LEU A 631 -5.90 12.29 27.52
N PHE A 632 -6.48 11.09 27.46
CA PHE A 632 -7.56 10.73 26.52
C PHE A 632 -8.92 11.37 26.86
N ALA A 633 -9.13 11.83 28.09
CA ALA A 633 -10.36 12.49 28.52
C ALA A 633 -10.35 14.02 28.32
N THR A 634 -9.20 14.59 27.90
CA THR A 634 -9.03 16.04 27.77
C THR A 634 -9.75 16.64 26.55
N PRO A 635 -10.28 17.87 26.64
CA PRO A 635 -10.85 18.58 25.49
C PRO A 635 -9.87 18.71 24.31
N SER A 636 -8.58 18.82 24.59
CA SER A 636 -7.52 18.92 23.57
C SER A 636 -7.35 17.63 22.76
N ALA A 637 -7.44 16.46 23.40
CA ALA A 637 -7.46 15.17 22.69
C ALA A 637 -8.71 15.04 21.80
N MET A 638 -9.85 15.55 22.25
CA MET A 638 -11.11 15.58 21.48
C MET A 638 -11.06 16.57 20.29
N VAL A 639 -10.31 17.67 20.40
CA VAL A 639 -10.07 18.61 19.28
C VAL A 639 -9.11 18.01 18.25
N ILE A 640 -8.10 17.25 18.67
CA ILE A 640 -7.23 16.49 17.75
C ILE A 640 -8.06 15.48 16.94
N GLU A 641 -9.04 14.82 17.56
CA GLU A 641 -10.00 13.95 16.84
C GLU A 641 -10.83 14.73 15.79
N GLN A 642 -11.27 15.95 16.09
CA GLN A 642 -11.98 16.82 15.13
C GLN A 642 -11.10 17.24 13.95
N THR A 643 -9.85 17.61 14.22
CA THR A 643 -8.93 18.12 13.18
C THR A 643 -8.54 17.02 12.18
N PHE A 644 -8.48 15.77 12.62
CA PHE A 644 -8.23 14.60 11.77
C PHE A 644 -9.44 14.13 10.95
N LEU A 645 -10.66 14.47 11.35
CA LEU A 645 -11.88 14.17 10.58
C LEU A 645 -12.18 15.23 9.50
N GLU A 646 -11.59 16.43 9.61
CA GLU A 646 -11.70 17.52 8.64
C GLU A 646 -10.57 17.54 7.58
N THR A 647 -9.56 16.68 7.71
CA THR A 647 -8.45 16.48 6.74
C THR A 647 -8.52 15.11 6.09
#